data_AF-A0A226E5C8-F1
#
_entry.id   AF-A0A226E5C8-F1
#
_cell.length_a   1.000
_cell.length_b   1.000
_cell.length_c   1.000
_cell.angle_alpha   90.00
_cell.angle_beta   90.00
_cell.angle_gamma   90.00
#
_symmetry.space_group_name_H-M   'P 1'
#
loop_
_entity.id
_entity.type
_entity.pdbx_description
1 polymer ?
#
loop_
_entity_poly.entity_id
_entity_poly.type
_entity_poly.pdbx_seq_one_letter_code
_entity_poly.pdbx_strand_id
1 'polypeptide(L)'
;MDPFKSKGKCRIIVLIEMTLSGLTLTLFILFLVGMMLHLSQDSSFLDLLEERTKPVDEVIIFVLRMVVLTHLLVLILVLGAGQYILSKACSITPYDADLEQLNAGVSACKLFCRLEAFRMVLIVVTFMGELSLFNLSIILELIRNVFNVPVIFGWFFASELQKELESRKAEVVANSRNLYTLSDNGFPACQTENQSSSQQYADIPRESHHLDMFMNTTAQRSHSEGSHVNQELKPHIGWSVDITKLKPGEYGRPVVDLILTKEEELLKEDLYNKYGYNQFVSEKISTHRSLPDFRDPWCKQPGKYRPTTPTSIIITFYNEAVTTFMRTIHSILERSPPHLIHEIILVDDYSEFEDLKENLDRQLEGYEKIKIIRAPRRLGLIKARLLGIEHASAKIITFLDAHVECTTGWLEPLIDRIEQNPTVVATPVVDWINADTFEYNVTFSTSPDIGGLTWDLFFDWIPITKERREKMSHPAEPMPSPTNVGGIFSISREFFERLGFYDNQFEIWGAENLELSFKAWMCGGSVEYISCSRVGHIYKVRGTYRAKLNDKFLKRNLMRLAEVWMDEYKHYFYSVSFNKLEDFGDVSERKKLREQLHCHSFEWFNPKRNALKGGELRNMADPGNICLDLSRGSRTIAYPCHRQGINQHIWYTKSFELRNEYKCLDYDGKDIFAYPCHGLQGNQMFSYLDNTQQIFHVSTSLCLTIETEKSGDNQTSFKLAMDTCKENAMNQMWNYDSFIRAHV
;
A
#
# COMPACT_ATOMS: atom_id res chain seq x y z
N MET A 1 12.63 54.71 -6.33
CA MET A 1 13.09 53.67 -5.38
C MET A 1 12.02 52.60 -5.32
N ASP A 2 12.25 51.47 -5.97
CA ASP A 2 11.47 50.22 -5.93
C ASP A 2 12.47 49.16 -6.42
N PRO A 3 12.75 48.06 -5.69
CA PRO A 3 11.82 46.92 -5.64
C PRO A 3 11.81 46.10 -4.33
N PHE A 4 10.65 45.92 -3.69
CA PHE A 4 10.47 44.90 -2.63
C PHE A 4 9.25 43.96 -2.80
N LYS A 5 8.94 43.58 -4.04
CA LYS A 5 8.06 42.44 -4.33
C LYS A 5 8.83 41.11 -4.34
N SER A 6 8.66 40.28 -3.31
CA SER A 6 8.41 38.82 -3.42
C SER A 6 8.59 38.08 -2.08
N LYS A 7 7.59 37.27 -1.69
CA LYS A 7 7.66 36.37 -0.50
C LYS A 7 8.74 35.28 -0.63
N GLY A 8 9.27 35.05 -1.83
CA GLY A 8 10.33 34.07 -2.09
C GLY A 8 11.69 34.43 -1.47
N LYS A 9 12.13 35.69 -1.56
CA LYS A 9 13.49 36.06 -1.09
C LYS A 9 13.70 35.85 0.40
N CYS A 10 12.69 36.12 1.24
CA CYS A 10 12.79 35.87 2.68
C CYS A 10 12.90 34.37 3.00
N ARG A 11 12.14 33.51 2.30
CA ARG A 11 12.27 32.04 2.42
C ARG A 11 13.63 31.54 1.96
N ILE A 12 14.17 32.11 0.87
CA ILE A 12 15.49 31.75 0.33
C ILE A 12 16.60 32.14 1.31
N ILE A 13 16.55 33.33 1.92
CA ILE A 13 17.53 33.76 2.93
C ILE A 13 17.50 32.83 4.15
N VAL A 14 16.31 32.50 4.68
CA VAL A 14 16.18 31.55 5.80
C VAL A 14 16.68 30.16 5.44
N LEU A 15 16.40 29.65 4.22
CA LEU A 15 16.98 28.37 3.77
C LEU A 15 18.51 28.43 3.67
N ILE A 16 19.07 29.54 3.17
CA ILE A 16 20.52 29.72 3.03
C ILE A 16 21.19 29.76 4.41
N GLU A 17 20.64 30.50 5.38
CA GLU A 17 21.17 30.49 6.76
C GLU A 17 21.05 29.11 7.40
N MET A 18 19.89 28.44 7.33
CA MET A 18 19.73 27.08 7.88
C MET A 18 20.70 26.08 7.23
N THR A 19 20.93 26.18 5.91
CA THR A 19 21.86 25.31 5.18
C THR A 19 23.31 25.61 5.57
N LEU A 20 23.70 26.89 5.70
CA LEU A 20 25.03 27.29 6.15
C LEU A 20 25.28 26.85 7.60
N SER A 21 24.31 27.03 8.52
CA SER A 21 24.41 26.56 9.91
C SER A 21 24.56 25.04 9.99
N GLY A 22 23.78 24.30 9.20
CA GLY A 22 23.93 22.84 9.07
C GLY A 22 25.32 22.45 8.55
N LEU A 23 25.79 23.09 7.48
CA LEU A 23 27.09 22.82 6.88
C LEU A 23 28.25 23.11 7.85
N THR A 24 28.19 24.22 8.60
CA THR A 24 29.20 24.52 9.63
C THR A 24 29.19 23.52 10.77
N LEU A 25 28.02 23.01 11.18
CA LEU A 25 27.91 21.97 12.20
C LEU A 25 28.52 20.64 11.70
N THR A 26 28.20 20.23 10.47
CA THR A 26 28.78 19.01 9.86
C THR A 26 30.30 19.13 9.70
N LEU A 27 30.81 20.27 9.22
CA LEU A 27 32.24 20.51 9.07
C LEU A 27 32.97 20.52 10.43
N PHE A 28 32.34 21.07 11.48
CA PHE A 28 32.90 21.05 12.84
C PHE A 28 32.91 19.64 13.45
N ILE A 29 31.87 18.83 13.22
CA ILE A 29 31.85 17.41 13.61
C ILE A 29 32.95 16.63 12.88
N LEU A 30 33.10 16.82 11.56
CA LEU A 30 34.16 16.18 10.78
C LEU A 30 35.56 16.62 11.23
N PHE A 31 35.75 17.89 11.62
CA PHE A 31 37.00 18.37 12.20
C PHE A 31 37.30 17.73 13.56
N LEU A 32 36.30 17.59 14.44
CA LEU A 32 36.45 16.91 15.73
C LEU A 32 36.75 15.41 15.57
N VAL A 33 36.07 14.72 14.65
CA VAL A 33 36.37 13.32 14.31
C VAL A 33 37.77 13.18 13.72
N GLY A 34 38.18 14.11 12.85
CA GLY A 34 39.55 14.18 12.32
C GLY A 34 40.59 14.37 13.42
N MET A 35 40.35 15.27 14.39
CA MET A 35 41.21 15.45 15.55
C MET A 35 41.30 14.21 16.42
N MET A 36 40.18 13.54 16.73
CA MET A 36 40.21 12.31 17.55
C MET A 36 40.89 11.15 16.83
N LEU A 37 40.71 11.01 15.51
CA LEU A 37 41.45 10.02 14.71
C LEU A 37 42.96 10.34 14.68
N HIS A 38 43.35 11.60 14.55
CA HIS A 38 44.77 11.98 14.55
C HIS A 38 45.43 11.76 15.93
N LEU A 39 44.74 12.14 17.01
CA LEU A 39 45.16 11.87 18.40
C LEU A 39 45.21 10.37 18.73
N SER A 40 44.44 9.53 18.03
CA SER A 40 44.51 8.06 18.17
C SER A 40 45.68 7.39 17.44
N GLN A 41 46.43 8.15 16.62
CA GLN A 41 47.58 7.65 15.84
C GLN A 41 48.93 8.20 16.32
N ASP A 42 48.95 9.21 17.19
CA ASP A 42 50.17 9.71 17.81
C ASP A 42 50.47 8.91 19.09
N SER A 43 51.48 8.03 19.03
CA SER A 43 51.83 7.16 20.16
C SER A 43 52.23 7.97 21.41
N SER A 44 52.78 9.18 21.24
CA SER A 44 53.17 10.03 22.37
C SER A 44 51.98 10.49 23.22
N PHE A 45 50.77 10.51 22.65
CA PHE A 45 49.53 10.81 23.39
C PHE A 45 49.01 9.61 24.19
N LEU A 46 49.23 8.39 23.72
CA LEU A 46 48.91 7.16 24.44
C LEU A 46 49.89 6.92 25.60
N ASP A 47 51.19 7.12 25.37
CA ASP A 47 52.22 7.04 26.41
C ASP A 47 51.94 8.04 27.55
N LEU A 48 51.47 9.25 27.21
CA LEU A 48 51.05 10.30 28.16
C LEU A 48 49.80 9.96 28.99
N LEU A 49 48.98 9.01 28.55
CA LEU A 49 47.84 8.49 29.31
C LEU A 49 48.24 7.34 30.25
N GLU A 50 49.33 6.62 29.95
CA GLU A 50 49.79 5.49 30.77
C GLU A 50 50.58 5.95 32.01
N GLU A 51 51.35 7.05 31.93
CA GLU A 51 52.21 7.52 33.04
C GLU A 51 51.53 8.48 34.05
N ARG A 52 50.21 8.73 33.96
CA ARG A 52 49.47 9.50 34.99
C ARG A 52 48.17 8.86 35.44
N THR A 53 48.17 8.40 36.69
CA THR A 53 47.04 7.77 37.39
C THR A 53 45.88 8.72 37.69
N LYS A 54 45.07 9.02 36.66
CA LYS A 54 43.67 9.44 36.77
C LYS A 54 42.81 8.49 35.92
N PRO A 55 41.61 8.11 36.37
CA PRO A 55 40.77 7.18 35.63
C PRO A 55 40.35 7.79 34.28
N VAL A 56 40.27 6.95 33.25
CA VAL A 56 39.84 7.32 31.88
C VAL A 56 38.48 8.05 31.92
N ASP A 57 37.64 7.70 32.89
CA ASP A 57 36.37 8.36 33.18
C ASP A 57 36.48 9.89 33.34
N GLU A 58 37.52 10.42 34.00
CA GLU A 58 37.65 11.88 34.16
C GLU A 58 37.86 12.60 32.83
N VAL A 59 38.62 12.00 31.90
CA VAL A 59 38.87 12.58 30.57
C VAL A 59 37.60 12.51 29.72
N ILE A 60 36.89 11.37 29.74
CA ILE A 60 35.61 11.20 29.05
C ILE A 60 34.55 12.18 29.63
N ILE A 61 34.47 12.33 30.95
CA ILE A 61 33.57 13.27 31.63
C ILE A 61 33.95 14.73 31.29
N PHE A 62 35.23 15.06 31.17
CA PHE A 62 35.66 16.40 30.74
C PHE A 62 35.26 16.71 29.29
N VAL A 63 35.47 15.76 28.36
CA VAL A 63 35.03 15.88 26.97
C VAL A 63 33.51 16.01 26.88
N LEU A 64 32.74 15.17 27.57
CA LEU A 64 31.28 15.26 27.63
C LEU A 64 30.81 16.61 28.19
N ARG A 65 31.43 17.11 29.26
CA ARG A 65 31.13 18.45 29.81
C ARG A 65 31.41 19.56 28.80
N MET A 66 32.50 19.49 28.04
CA MET A 66 32.80 20.46 26.98
C MET A 66 31.81 20.37 25.81
N VAL A 67 31.40 19.16 25.39
CA VAL A 67 30.37 18.97 24.35
C VAL A 67 29.04 19.55 24.80
N VAL A 68 28.60 19.30 26.03
CA VAL A 68 27.35 19.85 26.60
C VAL A 68 27.42 21.37 26.73
N LEU A 69 28.51 21.94 27.26
CA LEU A 69 28.72 23.39 27.32
C LEU A 69 28.67 24.05 25.94
N THR A 70 29.30 23.44 24.94
CA THR A 70 29.31 23.96 23.56
C THR A 70 27.91 23.94 22.95
N HIS A 71 27.15 22.85 23.12
CA HIS A 71 25.76 22.78 22.68
C HIS A 71 24.87 23.83 23.39
N LEU A 72 25.06 24.03 24.69
CA LEU A 72 24.33 25.05 25.45
C LEU A 72 24.64 26.47 24.94
N LEU A 73 25.91 26.75 24.61
CA LEU A 73 26.35 28.07 24.16
C LEU A 73 25.86 28.36 22.72
N VAL A 74 25.87 27.37 21.83
CA VAL A 74 25.24 27.44 20.49
C VAL A 74 23.72 27.65 20.62
N LEU A 75 23.05 26.93 21.52
CA LEU A 75 21.61 27.10 21.75
C LEU A 75 21.28 28.52 22.23
N ILE A 76 22.04 29.08 23.17
CA ILE A 76 21.88 30.46 23.67
C ILE A 76 22.08 31.47 22.54
N LEU A 77 23.11 31.31 21.68
CA LEU A 77 23.35 32.19 20.55
C LEU A 77 22.23 32.13 19.51
N VAL A 78 21.72 30.93 19.18
CA VAL A 78 20.59 30.76 18.24
C VAL A 78 19.30 31.34 18.80
N LEU A 79 19.02 31.17 20.10
CA LEU A 79 17.85 31.77 20.75
C LEU A 79 17.96 33.31 20.83
N GLY A 80 19.13 33.85 21.14
CA GLY A 80 19.39 35.29 21.16
C GLY A 80 19.26 35.95 19.79
N ALA A 81 19.82 35.31 18.74
CA ALA A 81 19.64 35.74 17.36
C ALA A 81 18.16 35.68 16.94
N GLY A 82 17.46 34.60 17.28
CA GLY A 82 16.02 34.44 17.05
C GLY A 82 15.19 35.56 17.71
N GLN A 83 15.47 35.90 18.97
CA GLN A 83 14.80 37.00 19.67
C GLN A 83 15.12 38.38 19.07
N TYR A 84 16.37 38.63 18.64
CA TYR A 84 16.75 39.87 17.97
C TYR A 84 16.02 40.04 16.62
N ILE A 85 15.91 38.96 15.84
CA ILE A 85 15.16 38.93 14.59
C ILE A 85 13.66 39.10 14.85
N LEU A 86 13.09 38.48 15.89
CA LEU A 86 11.70 38.68 16.30
C LEU A 86 11.42 40.15 16.68
N SER A 87 12.32 40.78 17.45
CA SER A 87 12.22 42.19 17.82
C SER A 87 12.17 43.10 16.58
N LYS A 88 13.05 42.85 15.60
CA LYS A 88 13.04 43.56 14.31
C LYS A 88 11.77 43.30 13.49
N ALA A 89 11.28 42.06 13.45
CA ALA A 89 10.13 41.66 12.63
C ALA A 89 8.77 42.12 13.21
N CYS A 90 8.64 42.17 14.53
CA CYS A 90 7.41 42.59 15.22
C CYS A 90 7.32 44.11 15.46
N SER A 91 8.37 44.88 15.18
CA SER A 91 8.38 46.35 15.30
C SER A 91 7.65 47.07 14.15
N ILE A 92 6.43 46.63 13.81
CA ILE A 92 5.53 47.33 12.89
C ILE A 92 4.80 48.41 13.69
N THR A 93 5.17 49.68 13.49
CA THR A 93 4.52 50.81 14.14
C THR A 93 3.07 50.99 13.64
N PRO A 94 2.05 51.18 14.51
CA PRO A 94 0.64 51.08 14.08
C PRO A 94 0.09 52.18 13.17
N TYR A 95 0.88 53.20 12.81
CA TYR A 95 0.34 54.46 12.27
C TYR A 95 0.06 54.50 10.77
N ASP A 96 0.61 53.58 9.96
CA ASP A 96 0.42 53.52 8.50
C ASP A 96 0.22 52.08 7.97
N ALA A 97 -0.08 51.11 8.84
CA ALA A 97 -0.12 49.69 8.49
C ALA A 97 -1.57 49.19 8.22
N ASP A 98 -1.84 48.82 6.97
CA ASP A 98 -3.16 48.32 6.53
C ASP A 98 -3.53 46.97 7.19
N LEU A 99 -4.84 46.70 7.34
CA LEU A 99 -5.40 45.67 8.21
C LEU A 99 -4.99 44.24 7.82
N GLU A 100 -4.72 43.99 6.53
CA GLU A 100 -4.16 42.71 6.07
C GLU A 100 -2.71 42.50 6.55
N GLN A 101 -1.90 43.55 6.64
CA GLN A 101 -0.50 43.44 7.05
C GLN A 101 -0.38 43.11 8.54
N LEU A 102 -1.21 43.74 9.38
CA LEU A 102 -1.33 43.38 10.80
C LEU A 102 -1.74 41.91 10.98
N ASN A 103 -2.76 41.45 10.27
CA ASN A 103 -3.22 40.06 10.34
C ASN A 103 -2.17 39.06 9.83
N ALA A 104 -1.43 39.41 8.76
CA ALA A 104 -0.32 38.59 8.28
C ALA A 104 0.82 38.47 9.31
N GLY A 105 1.18 39.57 9.97
CA GLY A 105 2.19 39.58 11.04
C GLY A 105 1.77 38.74 12.26
N VAL A 106 0.53 38.91 12.73
CA VAL A 106 -0.05 38.12 13.84
C VAL A 106 -0.10 36.63 13.48
N SER A 107 -0.45 36.27 12.25
CA SER A 107 -0.48 34.87 11.80
C SER A 107 0.92 34.26 11.66
N ALA A 108 1.91 35.02 11.18
CA ALA A 108 3.30 34.57 11.15
C ALA A 108 3.85 34.33 12.56
N CYS A 109 3.59 35.24 13.49
CA CYS A 109 3.98 35.09 14.90
C CYS A 109 3.31 33.87 15.55
N LYS A 110 2.00 33.67 15.35
CA LYS A 110 1.27 32.49 15.85
C LYS A 110 1.80 31.17 15.29
N LEU A 111 2.20 31.13 14.01
CA LEU A 111 2.80 29.93 13.41
C LEU A 111 4.20 29.66 13.99
N PHE A 112 5.02 30.70 14.16
CA PHE A 112 6.36 30.57 14.73
C PHE A 112 6.32 30.08 16.19
N CYS A 113 5.45 30.65 17.03
CA CYS A 113 5.27 30.19 18.42
C CYS A 113 4.83 28.71 18.51
N ARG A 114 4.04 28.22 17.55
CA ARG A 114 3.66 26.79 17.49
C ARG A 114 4.82 25.89 17.08
N LEU A 115 5.67 26.34 16.15
CA LEU A 115 6.86 25.60 15.72
C LEU A 115 7.92 25.54 16.81
N GLU A 116 8.16 26.64 17.55
CA GLU A 116 9.08 26.63 18.69
C GLU A 116 8.55 25.84 19.89
N ALA A 117 7.23 25.84 20.14
CA ALA A 117 6.64 24.93 21.13
C ALA A 117 6.88 23.44 20.76
N PHE A 118 6.73 23.09 19.48
CA PHE A 118 7.00 21.74 18.97
C PHE A 118 8.50 21.38 19.05
N ARG A 119 9.39 22.33 18.73
CA ARG A 119 10.85 22.18 18.84
C ARG A 119 11.30 22.00 20.30
N MET A 120 10.72 22.74 21.23
CA MET A 120 10.97 22.58 22.68
C MET A 120 10.53 21.19 23.17
N VAL A 121 9.36 20.70 22.74
CA VAL A 121 8.92 19.32 23.03
C VAL A 121 9.91 18.30 22.45
N LEU A 122 10.38 18.49 21.22
CA LEU A 122 11.34 17.59 20.58
C LEU A 122 12.67 17.54 21.36
N ILE A 123 13.19 18.69 21.80
CA ILE A 123 14.40 18.79 22.63
C ILE A 123 14.21 18.04 23.96
N VAL A 124 13.07 18.21 24.64
CA VAL A 124 12.77 17.48 25.89
C VAL A 124 12.68 15.97 25.64
N VAL A 125 12.06 15.53 24.55
CA VAL A 125 11.96 14.10 24.20
C VAL A 125 13.35 13.50 23.88
N THR A 126 14.21 14.20 23.14
CA THR A 126 15.59 13.75 22.89
C THR A 126 16.39 13.68 24.19
N PHE A 127 16.31 14.69 25.06
CA PHE A 127 17.03 14.72 26.34
C PHE A 127 16.56 13.64 27.31
N MET A 128 15.25 13.35 27.36
CA MET A 128 14.69 12.21 28.10
C MET A 128 15.12 10.86 27.50
N GLY A 129 15.23 10.78 26.17
CA GLY A 129 15.70 9.58 25.46
C GLY A 129 17.16 9.25 25.79
N GLU A 130 18.06 10.23 25.74
CA GLU A 130 19.49 10.03 26.04
C GLU A 130 19.74 9.68 27.52
N LEU A 131 18.90 10.18 28.43
CA LEU A 131 18.93 9.80 29.86
C LEU A 131 18.53 8.34 30.12
N SER A 132 17.85 7.66 29.19
CA SER A 132 17.40 6.27 29.38
C SER A 132 18.52 5.22 29.30
N LEU A 133 19.74 5.63 28.89
CA LEU A 133 20.88 4.72 28.69
C LEU A 133 21.86 4.63 29.87
N PHE A 134 21.61 5.32 31.00
CA PHE A 134 22.51 5.33 32.16
C PHE A 134 21.86 4.78 33.44
N ASN A 135 22.66 4.02 34.20
CA ASN A 135 22.21 3.29 35.37
C ASN A 135 21.87 4.24 36.54
N LEU A 136 20.67 4.09 37.11
CA LEU A 136 20.02 5.04 38.03
C LEU A 136 20.86 5.38 39.29
N SER A 137 21.69 4.45 39.75
CA SER A 137 22.63 4.66 40.86
C SER A 137 23.63 5.80 40.60
N ILE A 138 24.16 5.91 39.38
CA ILE A 138 25.20 6.90 39.02
C ILE A 138 24.61 8.33 39.03
N ILE A 139 23.34 8.46 38.64
CA ILE A 139 22.61 9.74 38.60
C ILE A 139 22.42 10.29 40.03
N LEU A 140 22.08 9.43 40.99
CA LEU A 140 21.91 9.83 42.39
C LEU A 140 23.23 10.27 43.05
N GLU A 141 24.33 9.58 42.75
CA GLU A 141 25.67 9.96 43.21
C GLU A 141 26.13 11.31 42.61
N LEU A 142 25.80 11.57 41.33
CA LEU A 142 26.08 12.84 40.67
C LEU A 142 25.28 14.02 41.26
N ILE A 143 23.97 13.85 41.48
CA ILE A 143 23.11 14.89 42.08
C ILE A 143 23.64 15.27 43.47
N ARG A 144 23.97 14.28 44.30
CA ARG A 144 24.54 14.46 45.65
C ARG A 144 25.88 15.21 45.66
N ASN A 145 26.73 15.00 44.65
CA ASN A 145 28.05 15.62 44.59
C ASN A 145 28.08 16.98 43.88
N VAL A 146 27.07 17.31 43.07
CA VAL A 146 26.98 18.61 42.37
C VAL A 146 26.21 19.67 43.19
N PHE A 147 25.15 19.28 43.90
CA PHE A 147 24.28 20.22 44.62
C PHE A 147 24.50 20.21 46.13
N ASN A 148 25.53 20.93 46.59
CA ASN A 148 25.77 21.18 48.02
C ASN A 148 25.92 22.68 48.34
N VAL A 149 24.93 23.48 47.90
CA VAL A 149 24.73 24.90 48.25
C VAL A 149 23.22 25.13 48.46
N PRO A 150 22.76 25.82 49.52
CA PRO A 150 21.38 25.68 50.01
C PRO A 150 20.32 26.61 49.36
N VAL A 151 19.19 25.99 48.97
CA VAL A 151 17.78 26.45 49.06
C VAL A 151 17.51 27.97 49.04
N ILE A 152 17.63 28.64 47.88
CA ILE A 152 16.93 29.92 47.60
C ILE A 152 16.40 30.00 46.15
N PHE A 153 15.63 29.01 45.69
CA PHE A 153 14.85 29.15 44.43
C PHE A 153 13.47 28.47 44.41
N GLY A 154 13.14 27.63 45.40
CA GLY A 154 11.85 26.90 45.46
C GLY A 154 10.61 27.72 45.88
N TRP A 155 10.73 29.03 46.10
CA TRP A 155 9.65 29.86 46.66
C TRP A 155 9.11 30.96 45.72
N PHE A 156 9.87 31.37 44.69
CA PHE A 156 9.48 32.52 43.85
C PHE A 156 8.64 32.16 42.62
N PHE A 157 8.72 30.91 42.13
CA PHE A 157 7.93 30.43 41.00
C PHE A 157 6.63 29.70 41.41
N ALA A 158 6.53 29.26 42.67
CA ALA A 158 5.36 28.53 43.16
C ALA A 158 4.17 29.44 43.50
N SER A 159 4.40 30.67 43.99
CA SER A 159 3.31 31.56 44.41
C SER A 159 2.55 32.17 43.23
N GLU A 160 3.27 32.59 42.19
CA GLU A 160 2.69 33.41 41.12
C GLU A 160 2.07 32.55 40.00
N LEU A 161 2.65 31.39 39.69
CA LEU A 161 2.05 30.45 38.75
C LEU A 161 0.73 29.86 39.30
N GLN A 162 0.66 29.62 40.62
CA GLN A 162 -0.58 29.19 41.28
C GLN A 162 -1.68 30.26 41.18
N LYS A 163 -1.35 31.54 41.45
CA LYS A 163 -2.30 32.66 41.34
C LYS A 163 -2.82 32.84 39.91
N GLU A 164 -1.96 32.76 38.90
CA GLU A 164 -2.39 32.99 37.51
C GLU A 164 -3.16 31.79 36.92
N LEU A 165 -2.91 30.57 37.41
CA LEU A 165 -3.72 29.40 37.07
C LEU A 165 -5.11 29.39 37.75
N GLU A 166 -5.29 30.05 38.89
CA GLU A 166 -6.61 30.21 39.52
C GLU A 166 -7.39 31.41 38.96
N SER A 167 -6.74 32.56 38.67
CA SER A 167 -7.45 33.71 38.08
C SER A 167 -8.04 33.37 36.70
N ARG A 168 -7.29 32.68 35.84
CA ARG A 168 -7.75 32.28 34.50
C ARG A 168 -8.80 31.15 34.51
N LYS A 169 -8.94 30.39 35.61
CA LYS A 169 -10.05 29.43 35.78
C LYS A 169 -11.41 30.14 35.96
N ALA A 170 -11.44 31.30 36.59
CA ALA A 170 -12.69 32.05 36.76
C ALA A 170 -13.20 32.63 35.43
N GLU A 171 -12.29 33.20 34.62
CA GLU A 171 -12.64 33.93 33.39
C GLU A 171 -13.09 33.02 32.24
N VAL A 172 -12.54 31.80 32.14
CA VAL A 172 -12.92 30.83 31.09
C VAL A 172 -14.26 30.13 31.40
N VAL A 173 -14.60 29.98 32.69
CA VAL A 173 -15.90 29.41 33.11
C VAL A 173 -17.05 30.42 32.95
N ALA A 174 -16.78 31.73 33.01
CA ALA A 174 -17.78 32.77 32.79
C ALA A 174 -18.24 32.88 31.32
N ASN A 175 -17.33 32.74 30.36
CA ASN A 175 -17.59 33.03 28.94
C ASN A 175 -18.23 31.88 28.13
N SER A 176 -18.59 30.75 28.75
CA SER A 176 -19.14 29.56 28.06
C SER A 176 -20.66 29.35 28.28
N ARG A 177 -21.37 30.30 28.89
CA ARG A 177 -22.83 30.20 29.17
C ARG A 177 -23.73 31.26 28.52
N ASN A 178 -23.20 32.27 27.85
CA ASN A 178 -23.98 33.34 27.21
C ASN A 178 -23.78 33.40 25.70
N LEU A 179 -24.44 32.50 24.97
CA LEU A 179 -24.82 32.64 23.55
C LEU A 179 -25.92 31.60 23.27
N TYR A 180 -27.08 32.05 22.75
CA TYR A 180 -28.33 31.29 22.53
C TYR A 180 -29.33 31.14 23.68
N THR A 181 -29.71 32.25 24.30
CA THR A 181 -31.15 32.57 24.49
C THR A 181 -31.38 34.07 24.31
N LEU A 182 -32.49 34.44 23.66
CA LEU A 182 -33.04 35.79 23.75
C LEU A 182 -33.81 35.94 25.08
N SER A 183 -34.14 37.17 25.43
CA SER A 183 -34.72 37.53 26.74
C SER A 183 -36.03 36.81 27.05
N ASP A 184 -36.17 36.36 28.31
CA ASP A 184 -37.30 36.78 29.14
C ASP A 184 -36.97 36.66 30.65
N ASN A 185 -37.85 37.16 31.52
CA ASN A 185 -37.52 37.59 32.89
C ASN A 185 -37.78 36.52 33.99
N GLY A 186 -36.87 36.38 34.98
CA GLY A 186 -37.27 36.19 36.40
C GLY A 186 -36.69 35.03 37.24
N PHE A 187 -35.95 35.41 38.31
CA PHE A 187 -35.79 34.75 39.64
C PHE A 187 -35.07 33.37 39.78
N PRO A 188 -34.60 32.96 41.01
CA PRO A 188 -33.43 32.04 41.17
C PRO A 188 -33.54 30.86 42.19
N ALA A 189 -32.44 30.07 42.30
CA ALA A 189 -31.82 29.45 43.51
C ALA A 189 -31.69 27.89 43.63
N CYS A 190 -30.79 27.46 44.54
CA CYS A 190 -30.38 26.08 44.98
C CYS A 190 -29.53 25.23 43.98
N GLN A 191 -28.53 24.38 44.30
CA GLN A 191 -28.02 23.61 45.49
C GLN A 191 -28.67 22.23 45.73
N THR A 192 -28.02 21.10 46.10
CA THR A 192 -26.60 20.60 46.26
C THR A 192 -26.64 19.02 46.20
N GLU A 193 -25.65 18.10 46.41
CA GLU A 193 -24.24 18.05 46.89
C GLU A 193 -23.49 16.70 46.63
N ASN A 194 -22.15 16.67 46.82
CA ASN A 194 -21.23 15.61 47.37
C ASN A 194 -21.11 14.11 46.91
N GLN A 195 -19.83 13.63 46.86
CA GLN A 195 -19.24 12.29 47.20
C GLN A 195 -19.55 11.03 46.32
N SER A 196 -18.64 10.11 45.87
CA SER A 196 -17.35 9.46 46.29
C SER A 196 -17.53 8.07 46.97
N SER A 197 -16.73 6.98 46.83
CA SER A 197 -15.43 6.66 46.15
C SER A 197 -15.12 5.13 46.16
N SER A 198 -13.96 4.67 45.62
CA SER A 198 -13.14 3.46 46.01
C SER A 198 -13.73 2.04 45.82
N GLN A 199 -13.02 0.88 45.75
CA GLN A 199 -11.63 0.36 45.54
C GLN A 199 -11.79 -1.16 45.21
N GLN A 200 -10.99 -1.94 44.43
CA GLN A 200 -9.55 -2.15 44.19
C GLN A 200 -8.87 -3.24 45.09
N TYR A 201 -8.58 -4.42 44.50
CA TYR A 201 -7.64 -5.52 44.89
C TYR A 201 -7.55 -6.50 43.69
N ALA A 202 -6.60 -7.45 43.51
CA ALA A 202 -5.13 -7.52 43.68
C ALA A 202 -4.63 -8.89 43.09
N ASP A 203 -3.34 -9.03 42.78
CA ASP A 203 -2.67 -10.19 42.09
C ASP A 203 -2.68 -11.53 42.88
N ILE A 204 -2.15 -12.72 42.47
CA ILE A 204 -0.84 -13.08 41.87
C ILE A 204 -0.88 -14.47 41.10
N PRO A 205 0.20 -15.17 40.61
CA PRO A 205 0.42 -15.38 39.15
C PRO A 205 0.84 -16.81 38.65
N ARG A 206 1.32 -16.90 37.38
CA ARG A 206 2.18 -17.96 36.73
C ARG A 206 1.49 -19.31 36.41
N GLU A 207 1.89 -20.16 35.44
CA GLU A 207 2.81 -20.20 34.26
C GLU A 207 2.48 -21.51 33.44
N SER A 208 2.84 -21.80 32.18
CA SER A 208 3.50 -21.11 31.04
C SER A 208 3.19 -21.86 29.69
N HIS A 209 4.07 -21.77 28.67
CA HIS A 209 4.04 -22.36 27.30
C HIS A 209 3.07 -21.71 26.29
N HIS A 210 3.49 -21.04 25.20
CA HIS A 210 4.46 -21.31 24.10
C HIS A 210 3.89 -22.11 22.92
N LEU A 211 3.39 -21.42 21.88
CA LEU A 211 3.47 -21.87 20.48
C LEU A 211 3.31 -20.75 19.42
N ASP A 212 3.81 -19.53 19.68
CA ASP A 212 3.77 -18.40 18.74
C ASP A 212 5.08 -18.22 17.96
N MET A 213 5.14 -18.71 16.71
CA MET A 213 6.04 -18.18 15.68
C MET A 213 5.59 -18.60 14.27
N PHE A 214 5.93 -17.81 13.24
CA PHE A 214 5.65 -18.03 11.81
C PHE A 214 4.18 -17.90 11.31
N MET A 215 3.60 -16.70 11.38
CA MET A 215 2.54 -16.29 10.42
C MET A 215 2.48 -14.77 10.16
N ASN A 216 3.63 -14.09 9.94
CA ASN A 216 3.62 -12.62 9.80
C ASN A 216 4.69 -12.04 8.83
N THR A 217 4.76 -12.56 7.59
CA THR A 217 5.75 -12.14 6.57
C THR A 217 5.20 -11.97 5.15
N THR A 218 3.90 -11.70 4.98
CA THR A 218 3.29 -11.51 3.63
C THR A 218 2.42 -10.25 3.47
N ALA A 219 1.98 -9.61 4.55
CA ALA A 219 1.14 -8.40 4.49
C ALA A 219 1.93 -7.08 4.35
N GLN A 220 3.26 -7.11 4.55
CA GLN A 220 4.13 -5.93 4.46
C GLN A 220 5.10 -6.04 3.27
N ARG A 221 4.73 -5.49 2.10
CA ARG A 221 5.69 -5.11 1.03
C ARG A 221 5.12 -4.19 -0.07
N SER A 222 4.44 -3.12 0.35
CA SER A 222 4.04 -1.98 -0.51
C SER A 222 4.47 -0.62 0.06
N HIS A 223 5.46 -0.60 0.96
CA HIS A 223 6.03 0.62 1.56
C HIS A 223 7.55 0.64 1.46
N SER A 224 8.07 1.37 0.49
CA SER A 224 9.43 1.92 0.46
C SER A 224 9.43 3.15 -0.47
N GLU A 225 9.81 4.31 0.08
CA GLU A 225 10.35 5.46 -0.66
C GLU A 225 9.49 6.07 -1.80
N GLY A 226 8.31 6.58 -1.41
CA GLY A 226 7.63 7.69 -2.09
C GLY A 226 7.51 8.88 -1.13
N SER A 227 7.80 10.12 -1.57
CA SER A 227 7.93 11.29 -0.68
C SER A 227 6.62 11.69 0.02
N HIS A 228 6.70 11.96 1.33
CA HIS A 228 5.55 12.34 2.16
C HIS A 228 4.82 13.60 1.68
N VAL A 229 3.57 13.44 1.24
CA VAL A 229 2.52 14.48 1.29
C VAL A 229 1.23 13.87 1.86
N ASN A 230 1.30 13.36 3.10
CA ASN A 230 0.10 13.06 3.89
C ASN A 230 -0.52 14.39 4.38
N GLN A 231 -1.11 15.15 3.47
CA GLN A 231 -2.12 16.14 3.86
C GLN A 231 -3.43 15.40 4.06
N GLU A 232 -3.96 15.43 5.28
CA GLU A 232 -5.26 14.86 5.61
C GLU A 232 -6.40 15.64 4.92
N LEU A 233 -6.62 15.40 3.63
CA LEU A 233 -7.87 15.76 2.95
C LEU A 233 -8.99 14.78 3.35
N LYS A 234 -9.21 14.65 4.66
CA LYS A 234 -10.48 14.21 5.22
C LYS A 234 -11.54 15.12 4.61
N PRO A 235 -12.55 14.61 3.87
CA PRO A 235 -13.54 15.48 3.27
C PRO A 235 -14.23 16.27 4.38
N HIS A 236 -14.24 17.59 4.26
CA HIS A 236 -14.98 18.47 5.17
C HIS A 236 -16.49 18.32 4.93
N ILE A 237 -17.03 17.20 5.41
CA ILE A 237 -18.47 16.91 5.44
C ILE A 237 -19.08 17.92 6.42
N GLY A 238 -19.65 19.00 5.87
CA GLY A 238 -20.20 20.14 6.60
C GLY A 238 -21.53 19.85 7.29
N TRP A 239 -21.60 18.74 8.04
CA TRP A 239 -22.77 18.32 8.80
C TRP A 239 -22.41 18.22 10.29
N SER A 240 -23.21 18.85 11.14
CA SER A 240 -23.12 18.76 12.60
C SER A 240 -23.69 17.43 13.11
N VAL A 241 -23.14 16.31 12.63
CA VAL A 241 -23.55 14.97 13.04
C VAL A 241 -22.94 14.64 14.39
N ASP A 242 -23.78 14.37 15.38
CA ASP A 242 -23.33 13.84 16.66
C ASP A 242 -22.81 12.41 16.46
N ILE A 243 -21.49 12.27 16.45
CA ILE A 243 -20.78 11.02 16.23
C ILE A 243 -21.17 9.95 17.27
N THR A 244 -21.54 10.34 18.49
CA THR A 244 -21.90 9.41 19.56
C THR A 244 -23.27 8.75 19.34
N LYS A 245 -24.09 9.27 18.42
CA LYS A 245 -25.43 8.75 18.09
C LYS A 245 -25.47 7.94 16.79
N LEU A 246 -24.32 7.69 16.15
CA LEU A 246 -24.25 6.90 14.93
C LEU A 246 -24.32 5.40 15.21
N LYS A 247 -24.97 4.66 14.30
CA LYS A 247 -24.99 3.18 14.33
C LYS A 247 -23.60 2.63 13.98
N PRO A 248 -23.23 1.41 14.43
CA PRO A 248 -21.98 0.79 14.04
C PRO A 248 -21.84 0.69 12.51
N GLY A 249 -20.66 1.05 12.00
CA GLY A 249 -20.33 1.01 10.58
C GLY A 249 -20.93 2.11 9.70
N GLU A 250 -21.75 3.01 10.26
CA GLU A 250 -22.42 4.09 9.51
C GLU A 250 -21.41 5.07 8.88
N TYR A 251 -21.70 5.55 7.67
CA TYR A 251 -20.75 6.29 6.81
C TYR A 251 -19.46 5.53 6.48
N GLY A 252 -19.50 4.20 6.48
CA GLY A 252 -18.35 3.35 6.16
C GLY A 252 -17.27 3.32 7.24
N ARG A 253 -17.58 3.74 8.47
CA ARG A 253 -16.61 3.84 9.58
C ARG A 253 -16.17 2.47 10.11
N PRO A 254 -14.97 2.36 10.71
CA PRO A 254 -14.53 1.14 11.38
C PRO A 254 -15.42 0.85 12.60
N VAL A 255 -15.75 -0.42 12.80
CA VAL A 255 -16.26 -0.94 14.08
C VAL A 255 -15.09 -1.58 14.82
N VAL A 256 -14.73 -0.97 15.95
CA VAL A 256 -13.61 -1.33 16.84
C VAL A 256 -14.08 -1.30 18.29
N ASP A 257 -13.22 -1.71 19.21
CA ASP A 257 -13.38 -1.56 20.67
C ASP A 257 -14.69 -2.11 21.24
N LEU A 258 -15.23 -3.15 20.58
CA LEU A 258 -16.37 -3.91 21.08
C LEU A 258 -15.96 -4.63 22.37
N ILE A 259 -16.60 -4.29 23.49
CA ILE A 259 -16.50 -5.05 24.74
C ILE A 259 -17.26 -6.36 24.54
N LEU A 260 -16.54 -7.48 24.48
CA LEU A 260 -17.10 -8.81 24.24
C LEU A 260 -17.09 -9.65 25.52
N THR A 261 -18.08 -10.52 25.64
CA THR A 261 -17.99 -11.69 26.51
C THR A 261 -17.07 -12.75 25.89
N LYS A 262 -16.50 -13.66 26.71
CA LYS A 262 -15.66 -14.76 26.20
C LYS A 262 -16.40 -15.67 25.20
N GLU A 263 -17.72 -15.78 25.33
CA GLU A 263 -18.57 -16.53 24.39
C GLU A 263 -18.71 -15.81 23.05
N GLU A 264 -18.82 -14.47 23.05
CA GLU A 264 -18.77 -13.65 21.84
C GLU A 264 -17.39 -13.62 21.18
N GLU A 265 -16.30 -13.70 21.94
CA GLU A 265 -14.94 -13.82 21.39
C GLU A 265 -14.75 -15.13 20.61
N LEU A 266 -15.19 -16.25 21.19
CA LEU A 266 -15.17 -17.56 20.52
C LEU A 266 -16.10 -17.57 19.30
N LEU A 267 -17.33 -17.04 19.42
CA LEU A 267 -18.26 -16.93 18.30
C LEU A 267 -17.70 -16.05 17.17
N LYS A 268 -17.02 -14.95 17.50
CA LYS A 268 -16.32 -14.10 16.53
C LYS A 268 -15.21 -14.88 15.80
N GLU A 269 -14.42 -15.68 16.51
CA GLU A 269 -13.36 -16.51 15.91
C GLU A 269 -13.94 -17.61 15.01
N ASP A 270 -14.96 -18.35 15.46
CA ASP A 270 -15.66 -19.37 14.67
C ASP A 270 -16.27 -18.77 13.39
N LEU A 271 -16.92 -17.60 13.50
CA LEU A 271 -17.47 -16.88 12.34
C LEU A 271 -16.37 -16.38 11.38
N TYR A 272 -15.22 -15.94 11.92
CA TYR A 272 -14.07 -15.54 11.10
C TYR A 272 -13.50 -16.72 10.33
N ASN A 273 -13.29 -17.86 11.00
CA ASN A 273 -12.83 -19.10 10.38
C ASN A 273 -13.84 -19.63 9.35
N LYS A 274 -15.15 -19.54 9.64
CA LYS A 274 -16.23 -19.94 8.73
C LYS A 274 -16.23 -19.13 7.43
N TYR A 275 -16.20 -17.80 7.50
CA TYR A 275 -16.42 -16.94 6.32
C TYR A 275 -15.14 -16.33 5.71
N GLY A 276 -14.05 -16.24 6.47
CA GLY A 276 -12.81 -15.54 6.08
C GLY A 276 -12.85 -14.02 6.29
N TYR A 277 -13.74 -13.53 7.14
CA TYR A 277 -13.86 -12.13 7.56
C TYR A 277 -14.71 -12.06 8.84
N ASN A 278 -14.65 -10.93 9.56
CA ASN A 278 -15.33 -10.71 10.84
C ASN A 278 -16.85 -10.51 10.66
N GLN A 279 -17.54 -11.61 10.35
CA GLN A 279 -18.99 -11.64 10.18
C GLN A 279 -19.74 -11.20 11.47
N PHE A 280 -19.16 -11.43 12.65
CA PHE A 280 -19.70 -10.95 13.93
C PHE A 280 -19.74 -9.41 14.01
N VAL A 281 -18.77 -8.70 13.43
CA VAL A 281 -18.85 -7.25 13.21
C VAL A 281 -19.88 -6.91 12.13
N SER A 282 -19.94 -7.67 11.04
CA SER A 282 -20.94 -7.47 9.98
C SER A 282 -22.37 -7.53 10.51
N GLU A 283 -22.68 -8.42 11.46
CA GLU A 283 -24.00 -8.54 12.09
C GLU A 283 -24.39 -7.34 12.98
N LYS A 284 -23.42 -6.59 13.50
CA LYS A 284 -23.67 -5.36 14.25
C LYS A 284 -23.83 -4.12 13.34
N ILE A 285 -23.56 -4.24 12.03
CA ILE A 285 -23.62 -3.16 11.05
C ILE A 285 -24.90 -3.28 10.21
N SER A 286 -25.61 -2.16 10.03
CA SER A 286 -26.82 -2.10 9.19
C SER A 286 -26.58 -2.66 7.78
N THR A 287 -27.50 -3.48 7.27
CA THR A 287 -27.55 -3.86 5.85
C THR A 287 -27.89 -2.66 4.94
N HIS A 288 -28.39 -1.57 5.54
CA HIS A 288 -28.73 -0.29 4.89
C HIS A 288 -27.77 0.83 5.31
N ARG A 289 -26.50 0.54 5.66
CA ARG A 289 -25.57 1.59 6.13
C ARG A 289 -25.26 2.60 5.02
N SER A 290 -25.26 3.89 5.35
CA SER A 290 -24.88 4.95 4.41
C SER A 290 -23.38 4.91 4.11
N LEU A 291 -22.99 5.38 2.93
CA LEU A 291 -21.61 5.69 2.57
C LEU A 291 -21.52 7.14 2.06
N PRO A 292 -20.43 7.88 2.34
CA PRO A 292 -20.15 9.15 1.68
C PRO A 292 -20.04 9.00 0.15
N ASP A 293 -20.39 10.04 -0.60
CA ASP A 293 -20.11 10.08 -2.04
C ASP A 293 -18.62 10.38 -2.27
N PHE A 294 -17.82 9.33 -2.42
CA PHE A 294 -16.37 9.38 -2.62
C PHE A 294 -15.92 9.78 -4.03
N ARG A 295 -16.84 10.02 -4.98
CA ARG A 295 -16.48 10.34 -6.37
C ARG A 295 -15.83 11.72 -6.49
N ASP A 296 -14.98 11.90 -7.50
CA ASP A 296 -14.36 13.19 -7.81
C ASP A 296 -15.42 14.26 -8.19
N PRO A 297 -15.24 15.56 -7.87
CA PRO A 297 -16.15 16.63 -8.31
C PRO A 297 -16.44 16.66 -9.81
N TRP A 298 -15.48 16.26 -10.66
CA TRP A 298 -15.65 16.10 -12.10
C TRP A 298 -16.65 15.01 -12.46
N CYS A 299 -16.76 13.95 -11.66
CA CYS A 299 -17.75 12.88 -11.82
C CYS A 299 -19.16 13.33 -11.39
N LYS A 300 -19.25 14.23 -10.41
CA LYS A 300 -20.49 14.75 -9.80
C LYS A 300 -21.20 15.83 -10.63
N GLN A 301 -20.68 16.18 -11.80
CA GLN A 301 -21.23 17.22 -12.66
C GLN A 301 -22.69 16.86 -13.09
N PRO A 302 -23.68 17.77 -12.94
CA PRO A 302 -25.09 17.46 -13.17
C PRO A 302 -25.39 16.91 -14.57
N GLY A 303 -25.88 15.67 -14.62
CA GLY A 303 -26.24 15.00 -15.88
C GLY A 303 -25.06 14.74 -16.81
N LYS A 304 -23.86 14.52 -16.26
CA LYS A 304 -22.65 14.08 -16.99
C LYS A 304 -22.80 12.69 -17.60
N TYR A 305 -23.40 11.77 -16.84
CA TYR A 305 -23.77 10.43 -17.29
C TYR A 305 -25.29 10.37 -17.40
N ARG A 306 -25.80 9.85 -18.51
CA ARG A 306 -27.25 9.72 -18.79
C ARG A 306 -27.57 8.44 -19.57
N PRO A 307 -27.10 7.26 -19.11
CA PRO A 307 -27.36 6.03 -19.84
C PRO A 307 -28.84 5.71 -19.92
N THR A 308 -29.25 4.99 -20.96
CA THR A 308 -30.66 4.62 -21.20
C THR A 308 -30.92 3.12 -21.19
N THR A 309 -29.89 2.31 -21.41
CA THR A 309 -29.96 0.85 -21.54
C THR A 309 -29.92 0.17 -20.16
N PRO A 310 -30.96 -0.59 -19.78
CA PRO A 310 -30.94 -1.37 -18.55
C PRO A 310 -29.92 -2.52 -18.60
N THR A 311 -29.45 -2.95 -17.43
CA THR A 311 -28.53 -4.09 -17.23
C THR A 311 -29.17 -5.23 -16.43
N SER A 312 -28.79 -6.47 -16.73
CA SER A 312 -29.03 -7.63 -15.86
C SER A 312 -27.83 -7.76 -14.92
N ILE A 313 -28.06 -7.56 -13.62
CA ILE A 313 -27.01 -7.69 -12.60
C ILE A 313 -26.93 -9.18 -12.21
N ILE A 314 -25.75 -9.79 -12.30
CA ILE A 314 -25.52 -11.19 -11.91
C ILE A 314 -24.62 -11.23 -10.68
N ILE A 315 -25.09 -11.92 -9.62
CA ILE A 315 -24.34 -12.15 -8.39
C ILE A 315 -24.25 -13.64 -8.13
N THR A 316 -23.04 -14.20 -8.22
CA THR A 316 -22.75 -15.59 -7.88
C THR A 316 -22.34 -15.73 -6.41
N PHE A 317 -22.95 -16.66 -5.67
CA PHE A 317 -22.62 -16.93 -4.27
C PHE A 317 -22.52 -18.43 -3.96
N TYR A 318 -21.72 -18.78 -2.95
CA TYR A 318 -21.61 -20.11 -2.36
C TYR A 318 -21.16 -19.96 -0.90
N ASN A 319 -21.98 -20.44 0.04
CA ASN A 319 -21.67 -20.40 1.48
C ASN A 319 -21.25 -19.00 1.98
N GLU A 320 -21.96 -17.95 1.51
CA GLU A 320 -21.79 -16.56 1.93
C GLU A 320 -22.56 -16.26 3.23
N ALA A 321 -22.16 -15.24 3.98
CA ALA A 321 -22.91 -14.84 5.18
C ALA A 321 -24.09 -13.92 4.83
N VAL A 322 -25.30 -14.26 5.31
CA VAL A 322 -26.55 -13.61 4.90
C VAL A 322 -26.55 -12.09 5.12
N THR A 323 -26.08 -11.56 6.26
CA THR A 323 -26.09 -10.10 6.48
C THR A 323 -25.17 -9.34 5.51
N THR A 324 -24.03 -9.93 5.16
CA THR A 324 -23.08 -9.37 4.19
C THR A 324 -23.63 -9.43 2.76
N PHE A 325 -24.32 -10.52 2.42
CA PHE A 325 -25.00 -10.68 1.14
C PHE A 325 -26.22 -9.75 0.99
N MET A 326 -27.06 -9.61 2.01
CA MET A 326 -28.19 -8.67 2.01
C MET A 326 -27.70 -7.21 1.95
N ARG A 327 -26.58 -6.85 2.60
CA ARG A 327 -25.95 -5.53 2.43
C ARG A 327 -25.51 -5.27 1.00
N THR A 328 -25.01 -6.30 0.29
CA THR A 328 -24.71 -6.23 -1.14
C THR A 328 -25.98 -5.86 -1.93
N ILE A 329 -27.05 -6.64 -1.75
CA ILE A 329 -28.34 -6.44 -2.45
C ILE A 329 -28.94 -5.05 -2.16
N HIS A 330 -28.98 -4.64 -0.90
CA HIS A 330 -29.50 -3.32 -0.52
C HIS A 330 -28.66 -2.18 -1.12
N SER A 331 -27.33 -2.29 -1.11
CA SER A 331 -26.46 -1.26 -1.71
C SER A 331 -26.71 -1.07 -3.21
N ILE A 332 -27.09 -2.13 -3.93
CA ILE A 332 -27.45 -2.07 -5.36
C ILE A 332 -28.79 -1.35 -5.54
N LEU A 333 -29.81 -1.77 -4.80
CA LEU A 333 -31.17 -1.23 -4.91
C LEU A 333 -31.27 0.24 -4.49
N GLU A 334 -30.53 0.65 -3.46
CA GLU A 334 -30.53 2.00 -2.92
C GLU A 334 -29.76 3.03 -3.77
N ARG A 335 -28.71 2.58 -4.51
CA ARG A 335 -27.68 3.48 -5.08
C ARG A 335 -27.55 3.37 -6.60
N SER A 336 -28.46 2.63 -7.24
CA SER A 336 -28.59 2.53 -8.70
C SER A 336 -29.93 3.14 -9.14
N PRO A 337 -30.00 3.90 -10.24
CA PRO A 337 -31.28 4.38 -10.77
C PRO A 337 -32.24 3.20 -11.09
N PRO A 338 -33.48 3.17 -10.56
CA PRO A 338 -34.36 2.00 -10.67
C PRO A 338 -34.75 1.59 -12.10
N HIS A 339 -34.57 2.48 -13.09
CA HIS A 339 -34.80 2.20 -14.51
C HIS A 339 -33.60 1.51 -15.20
N LEU A 340 -32.38 1.59 -14.63
CA LEU A 340 -31.20 0.90 -15.15
C LEU A 340 -31.07 -0.54 -14.65
N ILE A 341 -31.67 -0.88 -13.50
CA ILE A 341 -31.81 -2.28 -13.10
C ILE A 341 -32.92 -2.92 -13.95
N HIS A 342 -32.58 -3.81 -14.86
CA HIS A 342 -33.56 -4.67 -15.54
C HIS A 342 -34.03 -5.77 -14.57
N GLU A 343 -33.06 -6.51 -14.05
CA GLU A 343 -33.22 -7.64 -13.13
C GLU A 343 -31.92 -7.85 -12.33
N ILE A 344 -32.02 -8.53 -11.19
CA ILE A 344 -30.89 -9.00 -10.39
C ILE A 344 -31.01 -10.52 -10.29
N ILE A 345 -30.03 -11.24 -10.82
CA ILE A 345 -29.98 -12.70 -10.88
C ILE A 345 -28.95 -13.18 -9.86
N LEU A 346 -29.46 -13.77 -8.78
CA LEU A 346 -28.67 -14.38 -7.73
C LEU A 346 -28.47 -15.85 -8.09
N VAL A 347 -27.24 -16.26 -8.39
CA VAL A 347 -26.91 -17.65 -8.73
C VAL A 347 -26.23 -18.31 -7.54
N ASP A 348 -26.93 -19.27 -6.94
CA ASP A 348 -26.41 -20.11 -5.87
C ASP A 348 -25.61 -21.27 -6.48
N ASP A 349 -24.29 -21.26 -6.30
CA ASP A 349 -23.37 -22.33 -6.71
C ASP A 349 -23.38 -23.50 -5.70
N TYR A 350 -24.60 -23.97 -5.37
CA TYR A 350 -24.90 -25.10 -4.48
C TYR A 350 -24.43 -24.88 -3.03
N SER A 351 -24.96 -23.84 -2.37
CA SER A 351 -24.70 -23.55 -0.96
C SER A 351 -25.23 -24.64 -0.03
N GLU A 352 -24.42 -24.99 0.95
CA GLU A 352 -24.70 -26.04 1.94
C GLU A 352 -25.41 -25.47 3.17
N PHE A 353 -25.15 -24.20 3.52
CA PHE A 353 -25.72 -23.54 4.70
C PHE A 353 -27.24 -23.31 4.55
N GLU A 354 -28.00 -23.60 5.61
CA GLU A 354 -29.47 -23.62 5.60
C GLU A 354 -30.11 -22.23 5.55
N ASP A 355 -29.42 -21.23 6.11
CA ASP A 355 -29.83 -19.83 6.07
C ASP A 355 -29.82 -19.23 4.66
N LEU A 356 -29.04 -19.82 3.74
CA LEU A 356 -29.03 -19.46 2.32
C LEU A 356 -30.12 -20.15 1.49
N LYS A 357 -30.94 -21.05 2.05
CA LYS A 357 -32.00 -21.79 1.31
C LYS A 357 -33.35 -21.10 1.49
N GLU A 358 -34.38 -21.82 1.97
CA GLU A 358 -35.75 -21.30 2.17
C GLU A 358 -35.83 -20.06 3.09
N ASN A 359 -34.82 -19.81 3.92
CA ASN A 359 -34.73 -18.59 4.73
C ASN A 359 -34.37 -17.36 3.88
N LEU A 360 -33.35 -17.48 3.02
CA LEU A 360 -33.00 -16.46 2.05
C LEU A 360 -34.14 -16.23 1.05
N ASP A 361 -34.75 -17.29 0.54
CA ASP A 361 -35.86 -17.17 -0.42
C ASP A 361 -37.01 -16.32 0.16
N ARG A 362 -37.39 -16.56 1.43
CA ARG A 362 -38.37 -15.75 2.17
C ARG A 362 -37.91 -14.32 2.47
N GLN A 363 -36.61 -14.09 2.68
CA GLN A 363 -36.07 -12.72 2.85
C GLN A 363 -36.05 -11.93 1.54
N LEU A 364 -36.18 -12.60 0.39
CA LEU A 364 -36.25 -12.00 -0.94
C LEU A 364 -37.69 -11.88 -1.48
N GLU A 365 -38.70 -12.39 -0.76
CA GLU A 365 -40.11 -12.19 -1.08
C GLU A 365 -40.45 -10.67 -1.12
N GLY A 366 -41.14 -10.25 -2.19
CA GLY A 366 -41.50 -8.85 -2.42
C GLY A 366 -40.49 -8.04 -3.25
N TYR A 367 -39.26 -8.52 -3.47
CA TYR A 367 -38.31 -7.84 -4.35
C TYR A 367 -38.53 -8.21 -5.83
N GLU A 368 -39.50 -7.56 -6.49
CA GLU A 368 -39.97 -7.87 -7.86
C GLU A 368 -38.88 -8.05 -8.94
N LYS A 369 -37.72 -7.39 -8.79
CA LYS A 369 -36.60 -7.46 -9.75
C LYS A 369 -35.58 -8.55 -9.44
N ILE A 370 -35.67 -9.23 -8.30
CA ILE A 370 -34.73 -10.27 -7.89
C ILE A 370 -35.23 -11.64 -8.37
N LYS A 371 -34.33 -12.43 -8.94
CA LYS A 371 -34.53 -13.82 -9.33
C LYS A 371 -33.41 -14.66 -8.72
N ILE A 372 -33.75 -15.81 -8.15
CA ILE A 372 -32.76 -16.74 -7.58
C ILE A 372 -32.71 -18.04 -8.39
N ILE A 373 -31.51 -18.42 -8.81
CA ILE A 373 -31.22 -19.60 -9.63
C ILE A 373 -30.36 -20.55 -8.79
N ARG A 374 -30.88 -21.74 -8.48
CA ARG A 374 -30.19 -22.75 -7.68
C ARG A 374 -29.48 -23.75 -8.59
N ALA A 375 -28.14 -23.83 -8.52
CA ALA A 375 -27.40 -24.85 -9.26
C ALA A 375 -27.69 -26.26 -8.68
N PRO A 376 -27.89 -27.31 -9.50
CA PRO A 376 -28.24 -28.65 -9.02
C PRO A 376 -27.07 -29.43 -8.39
N ARG A 377 -25.86 -28.86 -8.49
CA ARG A 377 -24.59 -29.33 -7.90
C ARG A 377 -23.61 -28.17 -7.97
N ARG A 378 -22.55 -28.19 -7.17
CA ARG A 378 -21.48 -27.18 -7.27
C ARG A 378 -20.83 -27.21 -8.65
N LEU A 379 -20.80 -26.06 -9.33
CA LEU A 379 -20.30 -25.84 -10.68
C LEU A 379 -18.98 -25.04 -10.67
N GLY A 380 -18.83 -24.12 -9.73
CA GLY A 380 -17.78 -23.12 -9.68
C GLY A 380 -18.23 -21.75 -10.20
N LEU A 381 -17.61 -20.67 -9.69
CA LEU A 381 -17.86 -19.27 -10.06
C LEU A 381 -18.04 -19.08 -11.56
N ILE A 382 -17.12 -19.61 -12.37
CA ILE A 382 -17.08 -19.40 -13.82
C ILE A 382 -18.34 -19.99 -14.50
N LYS A 383 -18.76 -21.18 -14.05
CA LYS A 383 -19.94 -21.89 -14.58
C LYS A 383 -21.26 -21.39 -13.98
N ALA A 384 -21.24 -20.92 -12.73
CA ALA A 384 -22.35 -20.20 -12.13
C ALA A 384 -22.60 -18.84 -12.83
N ARG A 385 -21.54 -18.13 -13.25
CA ARG A 385 -21.66 -16.92 -14.08
C ARG A 385 -22.23 -17.24 -15.47
N LEU A 386 -21.82 -18.33 -16.11
CA LEU A 386 -22.43 -18.80 -17.37
C LEU A 386 -23.93 -19.12 -17.19
N LEU A 387 -24.30 -19.86 -16.14
CA LEU A 387 -25.70 -20.14 -15.79
C LEU A 387 -26.52 -18.86 -15.55
N GLY A 388 -25.90 -17.81 -14.98
CA GLY A 388 -26.51 -16.49 -14.86
C GLY A 388 -26.76 -15.80 -16.20
N ILE A 389 -25.83 -15.90 -17.16
CA ILE A 389 -25.94 -15.32 -18.51
C ILE A 389 -27.08 -15.99 -19.31
N GLU A 390 -27.27 -17.30 -19.13
CA GLU A 390 -28.39 -18.05 -19.72
C GLU A 390 -29.75 -17.52 -19.26
N HIS A 391 -29.85 -17.02 -18.03
CA HIS A 391 -31.08 -16.46 -17.45
C HIS A 391 -31.22 -14.94 -17.59
N ALA A 392 -30.13 -14.23 -17.90
CA ALA A 392 -30.13 -12.79 -18.16
C ALA A 392 -30.85 -12.46 -19.48
N SER A 393 -31.51 -11.30 -19.52
CA SER A 393 -32.32 -10.86 -20.67
C SER A 393 -32.07 -9.41 -21.13
N ALA A 394 -31.27 -8.63 -20.41
CA ALA A 394 -30.86 -7.29 -20.84
C ALA A 394 -29.74 -7.30 -21.89
N LYS A 395 -29.51 -6.14 -22.53
CA LYS A 395 -28.43 -5.92 -23.51
C LYS A 395 -27.06 -5.78 -22.87
N ILE A 396 -27.00 -5.32 -21.62
CA ILE A 396 -25.77 -5.19 -20.83
C ILE A 396 -25.89 -6.13 -19.63
N ILE A 397 -24.77 -6.72 -19.24
CA ILE A 397 -24.66 -7.60 -18.08
C ILE A 397 -23.64 -6.99 -17.12
N THR A 398 -23.98 -6.93 -15.84
CA THR A 398 -23.12 -6.38 -14.77
C THR A 398 -22.86 -7.46 -13.73
N PHE A 399 -21.61 -7.89 -13.58
CA PHE A 399 -21.19 -8.86 -12.58
C PHE A 399 -20.76 -8.15 -11.30
N LEU A 400 -21.21 -8.68 -10.16
CA LEU A 400 -20.78 -8.32 -8.81
C LEU A 400 -20.53 -9.61 -8.01
N ASP A 401 -19.61 -9.56 -7.05
CA ASP A 401 -19.43 -10.64 -6.07
C ASP A 401 -20.34 -10.43 -4.86
N ALA A 402 -20.63 -11.50 -4.10
CA ALA A 402 -21.66 -11.54 -3.06
C ALA A 402 -21.33 -10.81 -1.74
N HIS A 403 -20.27 -9.99 -1.72
CA HIS A 403 -19.68 -9.35 -0.55
C HIS A 403 -19.07 -7.99 -0.92
N VAL A 404 -19.90 -7.14 -1.53
CA VAL A 404 -19.54 -5.80 -1.99
C VAL A 404 -20.51 -4.73 -1.49
N GLU A 405 -20.08 -3.47 -1.47
CA GLU A 405 -20.97 -2.33 -1.23
C GLU A 405 -20.82 -1.31 -2.35
N CYS A 406 -21.91 -1.11 -3.10
CA CYS A 406 -21.97 -0.12 -4.17
C CYS A 406 -22.00 1.30 -3.57
N THR A 407 -21.40 2.26 -4.27
CA THR A 407 -21.44 3.69 -3.90
C THR A 407 -22.49 4.46 -4.67
N THR A 408 -22.83 5.67 -4.23
CA THR A 408 -23.78 6.55 -4.90
C THR A 408 -23.36 6.83 -6.34
N GLY A 409 -24.19 6.43 -7.30
CA GLY A 409 -23.95 6.66 -8.73
C GLY A 409 -22.77 5.87 -9.30
N TRP A 410 -22.63 4.63 -8.84
CA TRP A 410 -21.66 3.65 -9.35
C TRP A 410 -22.07 3.07 -10.71
N LEU A 411 -23.36 2.91 -10.98
CA LEU A 411 -23.81 2.15 -12.14
C LEU A 411 -23.74 2.98 -13.43
N GLU A 412 -24.19 4.23 -13.36
CA GLU A 412 -24.35 5.11 -14.52
C GLU A 412 -23.07 5.25 -15.35
N PRO A 413 -21.86 5.48 -14.77
CA PRO A 413 -20.64 5.61 -15.55
C PRO A 413 -20.22 4.32 -16.28
N LEU A 414 -20.58 3.14 -15.76
CA LEU A 414 -20.27 1.85 -16.39
C LEU A 414 -21.14 1.62 -17.62
N ILE A 415 -22.44 1.87 -17.49
CA ILE A 415 -23.42 1.69 -18.57
C ILE A 415 -23.21 2.73 -19.67
N ASP A 416 -23.02 4.00 -19.30
CA ASP A 416 -22.79 5.12 -20.22
C ASP A 416 -21.54 4.86 -21.09
N ARG A 417 -20.47 4.30 -20.51
CA ARG A 417 -19.27 3.92 -21.29
C ARG A 417 -19.54 2.81 -22.31
N ILE A 418 -20.39 1.83 -21.99
CA ILE A 418 -20.74 0.73 -22.90
C ILE A 418 -21.69 1.20 -24.00
N GLU A 419 -22.58 2.17 -23.71
CA GLU A 419 -23.38 2.83 -24.76
C GLU A 419 -22.50 3.65 -25.73
N GLN A 420 -21.44 4.31 -25.23
CA GLN A 420 -20.45 4.99 -26.07
C GLN A 420 -19.58 4.03 -26.91
N ASN A 421 -19.22 2.87 -26.37
CA ASN A 421 -18.52 1.82 -27.11
C ASN A 421 -18.90 0.41 -26.60
N PRO A 422 -19.67 -0.38 -27.37
CA PRO A 422 -20.16 -1.69 -26.91
C PRO A 422 -19.06 -2.77 -26.83
N THR A 423 -17.83 -2.52 -27.29
CA THR A 423 -16.69 -3.44 -27.16
C THR A 423 -15.81 -3.18 -25.92
N VAL A 424 -16.31 -2.40 -24.94
CA VAL A 424 -15.63 -2.14 -23.66
C VAL A 424 -16.08 -3.14 -22.59
N VAL A 425 -15.11 -3.70 -21.85
CA VAL A 425 -15.31 -4.33 -20.54
C VAL A 425 -15.10 -3.25 -19.47
N ALA A 426 -16.18 -2.66 -18.98
CA ALA A 426 -16.15 -1.51 -18.06
C ALA A 426 -16.02 -1.98 -16.61
N THR A 427 -14.89 -1.66 -15.97
CA THR A 427 -14.55 -2.09 -14.60
C THR A 427 -14.60 -0.89 -13.65
N PRO A 428 -15.31 -0.93 -12.51
CA PRO A 428 -15.29 0.16 -11.53
C PRO A 428 -13.95 0.20 -10.79
N VAL A 429 -13.65 1.30 -10.10
CA VAL A 429 -12.60 1.27 -9.07
C VAL A 429 -13.08 0.40 -7.92
N VAL A 430 -12.28 -0.62 -7.59
CA VAL A 430 -12.55 -1.47 -6.44
C VAL A 430 -11.91 -0.83 -5.21
N ASP A 431 -12.75 -0.37 -4.29
CA ASP A 431 -12.33 0.09 -2.96
C ASP A 431 -12.23 -1.10 -2.00
N TRP A 432 -11.53 -0.94 -0.88
CA TRP A 432 -11.34 -2.01 0.10
C TRP A 432 -12.33 -1.87 1.25
N ILE A 433 -13.12 -2.91 1.53
CA ILE A 433 -13.81 -3.05 2.81
C ILE A 433 -12.94 -3.90 3.73
N ASN A 434 -12.50 -3.33 4.85
CA ASN A 434 -11.62 -4.01 5.80
C ASN A 434 -12.32 -5.25 6.39
N ALA A 435 -11.66 -6.41 6.34
CA ALA A 435 -12.26 -7.69 6.74
C ALA A 435 -12.53 -7.81 8.25
N ASP A 436 -11.86 -6.99 9.09
CA ASP A 436 -11.89 -7.08 10.54
C ASP A 436 -12.82 -6.04 11.18
N THR A 437 -12.82 -4.81 10.63
CA THR A 437 -13.57 -3.65 11.16
C THR A 437 -14.72 -3.20 10.27
N PHE A 438 -14.83 -3.74 9.05
CA PHE A 438 -15.78 -3.31 8.01
C PHE A 438 -15.68 -1.82 7.62
N GLU A 439 -14.55 -1.18 7.88
CA GLU A 439 -14.24 0.16 7.37
C GLU A 439 -14.18 0.17 5.83
N TYR A 440 -14.84 1.16 5.22
CA TYR A 440 -14.78 1.41 3.78
C TYR A 440 -13.54 2.28 3.49
N ASN A 441 -12.44 1.61 3.15
CA ASN A 441 -11.18 2.22 2.77
C ASN A 441 -11.17 2.51 1.26
N VAL A 442 -11.34 3.79 0.93
CA VAL A 442 -11.29 4.30 -0.44
C VAL A 442 -9.87 4.20 -0.98
N THR A 443 -9.73 3.71 -2.21
CA THR A 443 -8.46 3.74 -2.96
C THR A 443 -8.15 5.19 -3.38
N PHE A 444 -7.60 5.97 -2.44
CA PHE A 444 -7.27 7.40 -2.53
C PHE A 444 -6.00 7.71 -3.36
N SER A 445 -5.78 7.01 -4.46
CA SER A 445 -4.77 7.46 -5.43
C SER A 445 -5.37 8.55 -6.32
N THR A 446 -4.61 9.63 -6.54
CA THR A 446 -4.88 10.62 -7.61
C THR A 446 -4.67 10.04 -9.01
N SER A 447 -4.32 8.76 -9.11
CA SER A 447 -4.22 7.97 -10.34
C SER A 447 -4.41 6.49 -9.95
N PRO A 448 -5.65 5.96 -9.92
CA PRO A 448 -5.90 4.60 -9.45
C PRO A 448 -5.11 3.59 -10.28
N ASP A 449 -4.55 2.58 -9.62
CA ASP A 449 -3.76 1.57 -10.31
C ASP A 449 -4.62 0.79 -11.31
N ILE A 450 -4.01 0.39 -12.42
CA ILE A 450 -4.67 -0.38 -13.48
C ILE A 450 -4.31 -1.87 -13.37
N GLY A 451 -5.19 -2.72 -13.86
CA GLY A 451 -4.98 -4.16 -13.87
C GLY A 451 -3.83 -4.56 -14.77
N GLY A 452 -2.82 -5.20 -14.19
CA GLY A 452 -1.70 -5.81 -14.88
C GLY A 452 -1.74 -7.34 -14.83
N LEU A 453 -0.62 -7.94 -15.24
CA LEU A 453 -0.34 -9.34 -15.01
C LEU A 453 1.15 -9.61 -14.77
N THR A 454 1.40 -10.64 -13.98
CA THR A 454 2.70 -11.29 -13.83
C THR A 454 2.84 -12.47 -14.79
N TRP A 455 4.07 -12.96 -14.98
CA TRP A 455 4.36 -14.12 -15.81
C TRP A 455 3.93 -15.45 -15.20
N ASP A 456 3.73 -15.54 -13.86
CA ASP A 456 3.01 -16.66 -13.24
C ASP A 456 1.48 -16.58 -13.42
N LEU A 457 1.01 -15.69 -14.31
CA LEU A 457 -0.39 -15.46 -14.68
C LEU A 457 -1.30 -15.12 -13.48
N PHE A 458 -0.80 -14.31 -12.56
CA PHE A 458 -1.65 -13.59 -11.62
C PHE A 458 -2.03 -12.21 -12.13
N PHE A 459 -3.14 -11.71 -11.60
CA PHE A 459 -3.49 -10.31 -11.64
C PHE A 459 -2.58 -9.53 -10.66
N ASP A 460 -2.13 -8.35 -11.08
CA ASP A 460 -1.31 -7.42 -10.29
C ASP A 460 -1.81 -5.98 -10.48
N TRP A 461 -1.52 -5.07 -9.55
CA TRP A 461 -1.89 -3.65 -9.65
C TRP A 461 -0.70 -2.83 -10.16
N ILE A 462 -0.83 -2.25 -11.36
CA ILE A 462 0.23 -1.46 -11.99
C ILE A 462 -0.07 0.04 -11.85
N PRO A 463 0.85 0.83 -11.25
CA PRO A 463 0.67 2.28 -11.14
C PRO A 463 0.81 2.98 -12.50
N ILE A 464 -0.06 3.97 -12.74
CA ILE A 464 -0.11 4.69 -14.01
C ILE A 464 1.16 5.54 -14.18
N THR A 465 1.84 5.38 -15.33
CA THR A 465 3.08 6.11 -15.64
C THR A 465 2.85 7.62 -15.75
N LYS A 466 3.89 8.41 -15.42
CA LYS A 466 3.84 9.89 -15.53
C LYS A 466 3.45 10.35 -16.94
N GLU A 467 4.10 9.80 -17.97
CA GLU A 467 3.82 10.05 -19.39
C GLU A 467 2.35 9.81 -19.77
N ARG A 468 1.72 8.76 -19.20
CA ARG A 468 0.31 8.47 -19.47
C ARG A 468 -0.61 9.47 -18.77
N ARG A 469 -0.30 9.86 -17.53
CA ARG A 469 -1.07 10.88 -16.80
C ARG A 469 -1.02 12.26 -17.46
N GLU A 470 0.13 12.60 -18.04
CA GLU A 470 0.33 13.84 -18.81
C GLU A 470 -0.45 13.88 -20.14
N LYS A 471 -1.01 12.74 -20.58
CA LYS A 471 -1.88 12.62 -21.75
C LYS A 471 -3.37 12.58 -21.40
N MET A 472 -3.74 12.49 -20.12
CA MET A 472 -5.13 12.44 -19.68
C MET A 472 -5.76 13.83 -19.63
N SER A 473 -7.03 13.96 -20.00
CA SER A 473 -7.78 15.23 -19.90
C SER A 473 -8.27 15.51 -18.47
N HIS A 474 -8.57 14.46 -17.71
CA HIS A 474 -8.86 14.55 -16.28
C HIS A 474 -8.40 13.27 -15.53
N PRO A 475 -7.86 13.34 -14.30
CA PRO A 475 -7.45 12.17 -13.51
C PRO A 475 -8.54 11.12 -13.20
N ALA A 476 -9.80 11.39 -13.54
CA ALA A 476 -10.95 10.53 -13.29
C ALA A 476 -11.68 10.06 -14.58
N GLU A 477 -11.07 10.27 -15.76
CA GLU A 477 -11.61 9.78 -17.03
C GLU A 477 -11.47 8.24 -17.18
N PRO A 478 -12.23 7.59 -18.08
CA PRO A 478 -12.08 6.17 -18.39
C PRO A 478 -10.66 5.81 -18.84
N MET A 479 -10.10 4.73 -18.31
CA MET A 479 -8.70 4.36 -18.50
C MET A 479 -8.51 2.92 -18.99
N PRO A 480 -7.99 2.74 -20.22
CA PRO A 480 -7.49 1.45 -20.72
C PRO A 480 -6.64 0.67 -19.72
N SER A 481 -6.98 -0.59 -19.48
CA SER A 481 -6.33 -1.47 -18.51
C SER A 481 -5.88 -2.76 -19.21
N PRO A 482 -4.63 -3.21 -19.08
CA PRO A 482 -4.20 -4.51 -19.62
C PRO A 482 -5.09 -5.68 -19.17
N THR A 483 -5.55 -5.67 -17.91
CA THR A 483 -6.43 -6.71 -17.35
C THR A 483 -7.58 -6.13 -16.53
N ASN A 484 -8.63 -6.93 -16.27
CA ASN A 484 -9.63 -6.65 -15.24
C ASN A 484 -9.40 -7.50 -13.98
N VAL A 485 -9.97 -7.04 -12.87
CA VAL A 485 -10.01 -7.73 -11.57
C VAL A 485 -10.90 -8.99 -11.59
N GLY A 486 -11.71 -9.18 -12.64
CA GLY A 486 -12.62 -10.32 -12.82
C GLY A 486 -13.89 -10.27 -11.99
N GLY A 487 -13.78 -9.94 -10.69
CA GLY A 487 -14.91 -9.94 -9.75
C GLY A 487 -16.07 -9.03 -10.16
N ILE A 488 -15.75 -7.78 -10.50
CA ILE A 488 -16.71 -6.68 -10.61
C ILE A 488 -16.53 -5.98 -11.96
N PHE A 489 -17.51 -6.04 -12.88
CA PHE A 489 -17.47 -5.34 -14.18
C PHE A 489 -18.84 -5.30 -14.89
N SER A 490 -18.97 -4.49 -15.94
CA SER A 490 -20.09 -4.52 -16.89
C SER A 490 -19.60 -4.77 -18.32
N ILE A 491 -20.43 -5.42 -19.15
CA ILE A 491 -20.11 -5.73 -20.55
C ILE A 491 -21.39 -5.79 -21.41
N SER A 492 -21.31 -5.44 -22.70
CA SER A 492 -22.39 -5.74 -23.65
C SER A 492 -22.56 -7.26 -23.80
N ARG A 493 -23.79 -7.76 -23.72
CA ARG A 493 -24.12 -9.18 -23.94
C ARG A 493 -23.64 -9.65 -25.31
N GLU A 494 -23.95 -8.87 -26.35
CA GLU A 494 -23.59 -9.17 -27.74
C GLU A 494 -22.07 -9.27 -27.92
N PHE A 495 -21.31 -8.39 -27.28
CA PHE A 495 -19.85 -8.47 -27.30
C PHE A 495 -19.32 -9.68 -26.53
N PHE A 496 -19.88 -9.99 -25.36
CA PHE A 496 -19.46 -11.16 -24.58
C PHE A 496 -19.79 -12.48 -25.29
N GLU A 497 -20.92 -12.54 -25.99
CA GLU A 497 -21.34 -13.66 -26.85
C GLU A 497 -20.42 -13.79 -28.06
N ARG A 498 -20.06 -12.67 -28.73
CA ARG A 498 -19.05 -12.63 -29.79
C ARG A 498 -17.68 -13.15 -29.34
N LEU A 499 -17.30 -12.89 -28.09
CA LEU A 499 -16.08 -13.43 -27.46
C LEU A 499 -16.21 -14.90 -26.98
N GLY A 500 -17.34 -15.55 -27.25
CA GLY A 500 -17.62 -16.94 -26.89
C GLY A 500 -17.80 -17.19 -25.39
N PHE A 501 -18.28 -16.17 -24.66
CA PHE A 501 -18.37 -16.08 -23.20
C PHE A 501 -17.03 -16.43 -22.51
N TYR A 502 -17.04 -17.01 -21.31
CA TYR A 502 -15.84 -17.65 -20.73
C TYR A 502 -15.59 -19.03 -21.37
N ASP A 503 -14.36 -19.56 -21.29
CA ASP A 503 -14.14 -20.98 -21.58
C ASP A 503 -14.94 -21.88 -20.63
N ASN A 504 -15.96 -22.56 -21.16
CA ASN A 504 -16.82 -23.48 -20.40
C ASN A 504 -16.08 -24.74 -19.91
N GLN A 505 -14.83 -24.96 -20.33
CA GLN A 505 -13.95 -26.00 -19.80
C GLN A 505 -13.11 -25.54 -18.60
N PHE A 506 -13.13 -24.27 -18.21
CA PHE A 506 -12.52 -23.84 -16.94
C PHE A 506 -13.26 -24.45 -15.74
N GLU A 507 -12.52 -24.71 -14.66
CA GLU A 507 -12.98 -25.40 -13.46
C GLU A 507 -12.92 -24.47 -12.24
N ILE A 508 -13.99 -24.47 -11.43
CA ILE A 508 -14.12 -23.69 -10.18
C ILE A 508 -13.91 -22.18 -10.37
N TRP A 509 -12.66 -21.72 -10.32
CA TRP A 509 -12.27 -20.32 -10.35
C TRP A 509 -10.81 -20.17 -10.82
N GLY A 510 -10.45 -18.99 -11.33
CA GLY A 510 -9.10 -18.61 -11.69
C GLY A 510 -8.87 -18.64 -13.20
N ALA A 511 -8.03 -17.73 -13.67
CA ALA A 511 -7.74 -17.42 -15.08
C ALA A 511 -8.86 -16.75 -15.88
N GLU A 512 -10.12 -16.70 -15.42
CA GLU A 512 -11.25 -16.17 -16.18
C GLU A 512 -11.18 -14.65 -16.42
N ASN A 513 -10.54 -13.92 -15.51
CA ASN A 513 -10.32 -12.49 -15.63
C ASN A 513 -9.27 -12.16 -16.71
N LEU A 514 -8.17 -12.91 -16.75
CA LEU A 514 -7.12 -12.79 -17.76
C LEU A 514 -7.60 -13.27 -19.13
N GLU A 515 -8.11 -14.50 -19.21
CA GLU A 515 -9.40 -14.84 -19.87
C GLU A 515 -10.04 -13.83 -20.83
N LEU A 516 -11.03 -13.16 -20.26
CA LEU A 516 -11.81 -12.07 -20.84
C LEU A 516 -10.96 -10.85 -21.21
N SER A 517 -9.87 -10.57 -20.48
CA SER A 517 -9.01 -9.42 -20.77
C SER A 517 -8.25 -9.58 -22.08
N PHE A 518 -7.62 -10.75 -22.30
CA PHE A 518 -6.92 -11.08 -23.54
C PHE A 518 -7.90 -11.11 -24.71
N LYS A 519 -9.05 -11.76 -24.54
CA LYS A 519 -10.17 -11.74 -25.51
C LYS A 519 -10.58 -10.33 -25.90
N ALA A 520 -10.87 -9.46 -24.92
CA ALA A 520 -11.35 -8.11 -25.17
C ALA A 520 -10.32 -7.31 -25.98
N TRP A 521 -9.07 -7.29 -25.56
CA TRP A 521 -8.02 -6.55 -26.26
C TRP A 521 -7.67 -7.14 -27.63
N MET A 522 -7.39 -8.43 -27.70
CA MET A 522 -6.86 -9.07 -28.92
C MET A 522 -7.94 -9.20 -30.00
N CYS A 523 -9.23 -9.28 -29.64
CA CYS A 523 -10.36 -9.47 -30.56
C CYS A 523 -11.24 -8.22 -30.77
N GLY A 524 -10.60 -7.03 -30.81
CA GLY A 524 -11.23 -5.79 -31.28
C GLY A 524 -12.12 -5.07 -30.26
N GLY A 525 -11.67 -4.99 -29.02
CA GLY A 525 -12.29 -4.22 -27.92
C GLY A 525 -11.25 -3.72 -26.92
N SER A 526 -11.71 -3.39 -25.70
CA SER A 526 -10.84 -2.92 -24.61
C SER A 526 -11.36 -3.35 -23.24
N VAL A 527 -10.46 -3.37 -22.25
CA VAL A 527 -10.83 -3.33 -20.83
C VAL A 527 -10.52 -1.93 -20.31
N GLU A 528 -11.45 -1.31 -19.55
CA GLU A 528 -11.29 0.06 -19.06
C GLU A 528 -11.73 0.23 -17.61
N TYR A 529 -10.88 0.84 -16.78
CA TYR A 529 -11.23 1.29 -15.43
C TYR A 529 -11.98 2.62 -15.49
N ILE A 530 -13.16 2.69 -14.88
CA ILE A 530 -14.06 3.85 -14.91
C ILE A 530 -14.02 4.54 -13.55
N SER A 531 -13.12 5.52 -13.36
CA SER A 531 -12.84 6.11 -12.04
C SER A 531 -14.00 6.83 -11.35
N CYS A 532 -15.04 7.20 -12.11
CA CYS A 532 -16.27 7.75 -11.56
C CYS A 532 -17.23 6.71 -10.99
N SER A 533 -17.00 5.42 -11.25
CA SER A 533 -17.70 4.30 -10.63
C SER A 533 -16.82 3.68 -9.55
N ARG A 534 -17.40 3.45 -8.36
CA ARG A 534 -16.69 2.82 -7.24
C ARG A 534 -17.56 1.78 -6.53
N VAL A 535 -16.97 0.64 -6.21
CA VAL A 535 -17.60 -0.46 -5.47
C VAL A 535 -16.59 -0.99 -4.45
N GLY A 536 -16.98 -1.03 -3.17
CA GLY A 536 -16.14 -1.59 -2.11
C GLY A 536 -16.23 -3.12 -2.07
N HIS A 537 -15.11 -3.81 -1.84
CA HIS A 537 -15.05 -5.28 -1.82
C HIS A 537 -14.35 -5.80 -0.56
N ILE A 538 -14.91 -6.85 0.06
CA ILE A 538 -14.33 -7.53 1.22
C ILE A 538 -13.31 -8.57 0.75
N TYR A 539 -12.02 -8.26 0.82
CA TYR A 539 -10.95 -9.24 0.54
C TYR A 539 -10.88 -10.26 1.68
N LYS A 540 -11.47 -11.44 1.47
CA LYS A 540 -11.54 -12.51 2.47
C LYS A 540 -10.14 -13.06 2.79
N VAL A 541 -9.83 -13.17 4.08
CA VAL A 541 -8.62 -13.79 4.63
C VAL A 541 -8.76 -15.32 4.57
N ARG A 542 -8.72 -15.86 3.35
CA ARG A 542 -8.46 -17.28 3.07
C ARG A 542 -7.15 -17.37 2.30
N GLY A 543 -6.39 -18.45 2.54
CA GLY A 543 -4.96 -18.59 2.17
C GLY A 543 -4.58 -18.04 0.78
N THR A 544 -3.39 -17.42 0.72
CA THR A 544 -2.94 -16.58 -0.42
C THR A 544 -3.11 -17.27 -1.78
N TYR A 545 -3.34 -16.48 -2.84
CA TYR A 545 -3.53 -17.02 -4.19
C TYR A 545 -2.33 -17.87 -4.67
N ARG A 546 -1.11 -17.58 -4.17
CA ARG A 546 0.08 -18.43 -4.39
C ARG A 546 0.01 -19.78 -3.66
N ALA A 547 -0.60 -19.88 -2.48
CA ALA A 547 -0.86 -21.18 -1.85
C ALA A 547 -1.84 -22.03 -2.69
N LYS A 548 -2.79 -21.38 -3.37
CA LYS A 548 -3.75 -22.00 -4.30
C LYS A 548 -3.14 -22.45 -5.63
N LEU A 549 -1.88 -22.16 -5.96
CA LEU A 549 -1.21 -22.79 -7.13
C LEU A 549 -1.06 -24.32 -6.99
N ASN A 550 -1.23 -24.86 -5.78
CA ASN A 550 -1.33 -26.29 -5.58
C ASN A 550 -2.71 -26.86 -5.99
N ASP A 551 -3.72 -26.02 -6.18
CA ASP A 551 -5.05 -26.42 -6.65
C ASP A 551 -4.99 -26.83 -8.12
N LYS A 552 -5.24 -28.12 -8.39
CA LYS A 552 -5.20 -28.71 -9.73
C LYS A 552 -6.07 -27.95 -10.74
N PHE A 553 -7.25 -27.48 -10.33
CA PHE A 553 -8.17 -26.74 -11.22
C PHE A 553 -7.57 -25.39 -11.67
N LEU A 554 -6.91 -24.65 -10.76
CA LEU A 554 -6.31 -23.35 -11.07
C LEU A 554 -5.18 -23.52 -12.06
N LYS A 555 -4.26 -24.47 -11.78
CA LYS A 555 -3.19 -24.85 -12.70
C LYS A 555 -3.74 -25.15 -14.10
N ARG A 556 -4.79 -25.98 -14.16
CA ARG A 556 -5.44 -26.39 -15.41
C ARG A 556 -6.00 -25.19 -16.18
N ASN A 557 -6.74 -24.29 -15.53
CA ASN A 557 -7.29 -23.09 -16.17
C ASN A 557 -6.19 -22.17 -16.71
N LEU A 558 -5.11 -21.95 -15.94
CA LEU A 558 -3.97 -21.13 -16.36
C LEU A 558 -3.22 -21.75 -17.56
N MET A 559 -3.06 -23.08 -17.61
CA MET A 559 -2.51 -23.77 -18.78
C MET A 559 -3.39 -23.61 -20.03
N ARG A 560 -4.71 -23.74 -19.89
CA ARG A 560 -5.66 -23.53 -21.02
C ARG A 560 -5.61 -22.10 -21.54
N LEU A 561 -5.57 -21.11 -20.64
CA LEU A 561 -5.38 -19.70 -20.95
C LEU A 561 -4.08 -19.49 -21.76
N ALA A 562 -2.97 -19.99 -21.25
CA ALA A 562 -1.66 -19.86 -21.90
C ALA A 562 -1.63 -20.50 -23.30
N GLU A 563 -2.17 -21.71 -23.44
CA GLU A 563 -2.21 -22.43 -24.72
C GLU A 563 -3.04 -21.76 -25.80
N VAL A 564 -4.14 -21.09 -25.45
CA VAL A 564 -5.02 -20.42 -26.42
C VAL A 564 -4.54 -19.01 -26.77
N TRP A 565 -4.02 -18.26 -25.79
CA TRP A 565 -3.89 -16.80 -25.88
C TRP A 565 -2.46 -16.25 -25.80
N MET A 566 -1.46 -17.00 -25.32
CA MET A 566 -0.10 -16.46 -25.13
C MET A 566 0.87 -16.73 -26.27
N ASP A 567 0.49 -17.46 -27.32
CA ASP A 567 1.37 -17.82 -28.43
C ASP A 567 2.70 -18.46 -27.93
N GLU A 568 3.87 -18.02 -28.38
CA GLU A 568 5.17 -18.44 -27.85
C GLU A 568 5.44 -17.97 -26.40
N TYR A 569 4.79 -16.91 -25.93
CA TYR A 569 5.01 -16.35 -24.58
C TYR A 569 4.52 -17.28 -23.46
N LYS A 570 3.71 -18.31 -23.77
CA LYS A 570 3.36 -19.37 -22.82
C LYS A 570 4.58 -20.07 -22.23
N HIS A 571 5.70 -20.09 -22.95
CA HIS A 571 6.96 -20.64 -22.46
C HIS A 571 7.47 -19.91 -21.20
N TYR A 572 7.26 -18.60 -21.09
CA TYR A 572 7.61 -17.85 -19.87
C TYR A 572 6.78 -18.32 -18.67
N PHE A 573 5.46 -18.41 -18.83
CA PHE A 573 4.54 -18.94 -17.81
C PHE A 573 4.92 -20.35 -17.35
N TYR A 574 5.13 -21.29 -18.29
CA TYR A 574 5.58 -22.64 -17.93
C TYR A 574 6.91 -22.61 -17.17
N SER A 575 7.88 -21.82 -17.61
CA SER A 575 9.22 -21.75 -17.01
C SER A 575 9.30 -21.03 -15.66
N VAL A 576 8.22 -20.37 -15.23
CA VAL A 576 8.09 -19.74 -13.89
C VAL A 576 7.23 -20.61 -12.96
N SER A 577 6.19 -21.26 -13.48
CA SER A 577 5.16 -21.92 -12.65
C SER A 577 5.13 -23.46 -12.75
N PHE A 578 5.77 -24.08 -13.75
CA PHE A 578 5.58 -25.50 -14.06
C PHE A 578 6.85 -26.24 -14.52
N ASN A 579 7.39 -27.09 -13.63
CA ASN A 579 8.48 -28.01 -13.95
C ASN A 579 8.10 -29.14 -14.94
N LYS A 580 6.80 -29.27 -15.28
CA LYS A 580 6.28 -30.18 -16.31
C LYS A 580 4.90 -29.71 -16.78
N LEU A 581 4.59 -29.92 -18.06
CA LEU A 581 3.22 -29.85 -18.58
C LEU A 581 2.31 -30.89 -17.90
N GLU A 582 1.15 -30.45 -17.44
CA GLU A 582 0.06 -31.27 -16.93
C GLU A 582 -1.07 -31.33 -17.98
N ASP A 583 -2.03 -32.25 -17.82
CA ASP A 583 -3.17 -32.33 -18.74
C ASP A 583 -4.15 -31.16 -18.52
N PHE A 584 -4.34 -30.36 -19.58
CA PHE A 584 -5.25 -29.22 -19.62
C PHE A 584 -6.52 -29.46 -20.43
N GLY A 585 -6.69 -30.63 -21.06
CA GLY A 585 -7.81 -31.00 -21.92
C GLY A 585 -7.86 -30.22 -23.25
N ASP A 586 -8.82 -30.56 -24.12
CA ASP A 586 -8.90 -29.95 -25.46
C ASP A 586 -9.17 -28.44 -25.43
N VAL A 587 -8.47 -27.70 -26.29
CA VAL A 587 -8.57 -26.24 -26.49
C VAL A 587 -8.89 -25.87 -27.95
N SER A 588 -9.09 -26.84 -28.85
CA SER A 588 -9.26 -26.61 -30.29
C SER A 588 -10.41 -25.65 -30.62
N GLU A 589 -11.58 -25.80 -30.00
CA GLU A 589 -12.71 -24.88 -30.19
C GLU A 589 -12.41 -23.44 -29.72
N ARG A 590 -11.53 -23.26 -28.73
CA ARG A 590 -11.12 -21.92 -28.25
C ARG A 590 -10.07 -21.29 -29.20
N LYS A 591 -9.15 -22.09 -29.76
CA LYS A 591 -8.18 -21.65 -30.78
C LYS A 591 -8.89 -21.26 -32.10
N LYS A 592 -9.80 -22.10 -32.57
CA LYS A 592 -10.68 -21.86 -33.73
C LYS A 592 -11.51 -20.58 -33.58
N LEU A 593 -12.06 -20.31 -32.39
CA LEU A 593 -12.76 -19.04 -32.12
C LEU A 593 -11.83 -17.82 -32.27
N ARG A 594 -10.60 -17.90 -31.73
CA ARG A 594 -9.59 -16.83 -31.85
C ARG A 594 -9.20 -16.57 -33.32
N GLU A 595 -9.08 -17.63 -34.12
CA GLU A 595 -8.83 -17.55 -35.58
C GLU A 595 -10.00 -16.91 -36.33
N GLN A 596 -11.24 -17.33 -36.03
CA GLN A 596 -12.48 -16.83 -36.65
C GLN A 596 -12.75 -15.35 -36.33
N LEU A 597 -12.39 -14.89 -35.14
CA LEU A 597 -12.47 -13.48 -34.74
C LEU A 597 -11.29 -12.64 -35.25
N HIS A 598 -10.32 -13.25 -35.94
CA HIS A 598 -9.09 -12.62 -36.45
C HIS A 598 -8.31 -11.86 -35.36
N CYS A 599 -8.25 -12.42 -34.15
CA CYS A 599 -7.62 -11.75 -33.02
C CYS A 599 -6.11 -11.59 -33.20
N HIS A 600 -5.55 -10.52 -32.64
CA HIS A 600 -4.12 -10.23 -32.65
C HIS A 600 -3.26 -11.28 -31.90
N SER A 601 -1.93 -11.18 -32.06
CA SER A 601 -0.94 -11.98 -31.31
C SER A 601 -0.74 -11.47 -29.88
N PHE A 602 -0.15 -12.30 -29.03
CA PHE A 602 0.26 -11.87 -27.69
C PHE A 602 1.42 -10.87 -27.73
N GLU A 603 2.29 -10.90 -28.76
CA GLU A 603 3.29 -9.84 -28.98
C GLU A 603 2.61 -8.48 -29.18
N TRP A 604 1.48 -8.41 -29.91
CA TRP A 604 0.72 -7.17 -30.08
C TRP A 604 0.11 -6.67 -28.76
N PHE A 605 -0.35 -7.59 -27.90
CA PHE A 605 -0.91 -7.26 -26.58
C PHE A 605 0.17 -6.81 -25.58
N ASN A 606 1.35 -7.44 -25.58
CA ASN A 606 2.43 -7.16 -24.62
C ASN A 606 3.83 -7.00 -25.28
N PRO A 607 4.02 -6.04 -26.19
CA PRO A 607 5.24 -5.93 -27.01
C PRO A 607 6.49 -5.55 -26.21
N LYS A 608 6.31 -5.03 -24.98
CA LYS A 608 7.37 -4.45 -24.15
C LYS A 608 8.22 -5.47 -23.38
N ARG A 609 7.86 -6.76 -23.38
CA ARG A 609 8.61 -7.82 -22.66
C ARG A 609 9.21 -8.87 -23.61
N ASN A 610 9.74 -8.40 -24.73
CA ASN A 610 10.42 -9.21 -25.73
C ASN A 610 11.79 -9.73 -25.23
N ALA A 611 11.81 -10.93 -24.65
CA ALA A 611 13.03 -11.61 -24.23
C ALA A 611 13.59 -12.50 -25.36
N LEU A 612 14.88 -12.33 -25.64
CA LEU A 612 15.64 -13.15 -26.60
C LEU A 612 15.98 -14.53 -26.03
N LYS A 613 16.13 -14.63 -24.70
CA LYS A 613 16.38 -15.89 -23.95
C LYS A 613 15.68 -15.86 -22.60
N GLY A 614 15.38 -17.04 -22.06
CA GLY A 614 14.83 -17.24 -20.71
C GLY A 614 15.17 -18.64 -20.18
N GLY A 615 15.58 -18.73 -18.92
CA GLY A 615 15.92 -20.00 -18.25
C GLY A 615 16.67 -19.80 -16.94
N GLU A 616 17.17 -20.88 -16.36
CA GLU A 616 18.19 -20.83 -15.31
C GLU A 616 19.52 -20.44 -15.95
N LEU A 617 20.16 -19.36 -15.47
CA LEU A 617 21.43 -18.88 -15.99
C LEU A 617 22.57 -19.46 -15.13
N ARG A 618 23.06 -20.63 -15.55
CA ARG A 618 24.05 -21.47 -14.84
C ARG A 618 25.47 -20.98 -15.09
N ASN A 619 26.31 -20.93 -14.06
CA ASN A 619 27.74 -20.66 -14.22
C ASN A 619 28.53 -21.94 -14.50
N MET A 620 29.47 -21.91 -15.44
CA MET A 620 30.18 -23.11 -15.89
C MET A 620 31.30 -23.57 -14.93
N ALA A 621 31.65 -22.82 -13.88
CA ALA A 621 32.56 -23.30 -12.83
C ALA A 621 31.95 -24.45 -11.99
N ASP A 622 30.64 -24.42 -11.78
CA ASP A 622 29.85 -25.56 -11.30
C ASP A 622 28.40 -25.44 -11.84
N PRO A 623 28.14 -25.93 -13.05
CA PRO A 623 26.84 -25.79 -13.71
C PRO A 623 25.78 -26.70 -13.11
N GLY A 624 26.16 -27.67 -12.26
CA GLY A 624 25.20 -28.44 -11.48
C GLY A 624 24.58 -27.58 -10.38
N ASN A 625 25.42 -26.82 -9.66
CA ASN A 625 25.03 -26.18 -8.42
C ASN A 625 24.87 -24.66 -8.47
N ILE A 626 25.43 -23.90 -9.43
CA ILE A 626 25.46 -22.42 -9.31
C ILE A 626 24.67 -21.70 -10.40
N CYS A 627 23.64 -20.96 -9.98
CA CYS A 627 22.77 -20.14 -10.83
C CYS A 627 22.77 -18.67 -10.39
N LEU A 628 22.53 -17.76 -11.33
CA LEU A 628 22.26 -16.34 -11.04
C LEU A 628 20.88 -16.20 -10.38
N ASP A 629 20.83 -15.58 -9.18
CA ASP A 629 19.60 -15.45 -8.39
C ASP A 629 19.29 -13.97 -8.06
N LEU A 630 18.28 -13.41 -8.73
CA LEU A 630 17.79 -12.03 -8.53
C LEU A 630 16.76 -11.96 -7.37
N SER A 631 17.16 -12.50 -6.22
CA SER A 631 16.32 -12.66 -5.02
C SER A 631 15.75 -11.35 -4.43
N ARG A 632 14.85 -11.48 -3.45
CA ARG A 632 14.10 -10.38 -2.79
C ARG A 632 14.93 -9.55 -1.78
N GLY A 633 16.18 -9.22 -2.12
CA GLY A 633 17.10 -8.33 -1.38
C GLY A 633 17.72 -7.22 -2.25
N SER A 634 18.63 -6.43 -1.66
CA SER A 634 19.39 -5.36 -2.35
C SER A 634 20.79 -5.80 -2.81
N ARG A 635 21.06 -7.11 -2.81
CA ARG A 635 22.27 -7.73 -3.38
C ARG A 635 21.85 -8.93 -4.21
N THR A 636 22.47 -9.10 -5.37
CA THR A 636 22.31 -10.31 -6.19
C THR A 636 23.28 -11.36 -5.66
N ILE A 637 22.89 -12.63 -5.70
CA ILE A 637 23.74 -13.74 -5.25
C ILE A 637 23.87 -14.82 -6.32
N ALA A 638 25.00 -15.51 -6.30
CA ALA A 638 25.14 -16.80 -6.95
C ALA A 638 24.64 -17.86 -5.96
N TYR A 639 23.65 -18.66 -6.33
CA TYR A 639 22.95 -19.55 -5.39
C TYR A 639 22.77 -20.96 -5.97
N PRO A 640 22.66 -22.00 -5.10
CA PRO A 640 22.12 -23.31 -5.46
C PRO A 640 21.02 -23.28 -6.53
N CYS A 641 21.30 -23.83 -7.71
CA CYS A 641 20.33 -24.00 -8.80
C CYS A 641 19.14 -24.85 -8.32
N HIS A 642 18.03 -24.22 -7.97
CA HIS A 642 16.97 -24.88 -7.21
C HIS A 642 15.84 -25.45 -8.07
N ARG A 643 15.78 -25.10 -9.38
CA ARG A 643 14.78 -25.56 -10.35
C ARG A 643 13.33 -25.27 -9.93
N GLN A 644 13.06 -24.00 -9.62
CA GLN A 644 11.74 -23.49 -9.21
C GLN A 644 11.36 -22.17 -9.92
N GLY A 645 12.12 -21.75 -10.94
CA GLY A 645 11.90 -20.49 -11.65
C GLY A 645 12.03 -19.25 -10.75
N ILE A 646 11.04 -18.35 -10.84
CA ILE A 646 10.86 -17.14 -10.01
C ILE A 646 12.11 -16.23 -9.96
N ASN A 647 13.00 -16.39 -8.99
CA ASN A 647 14.17 -15.53 -8.82
C ASN A 647 15.35 -15.93 -9.72
N GLN A 648 15.48 -17.23 -10.01
CA GLN A 648 16.52 -17.81 -10.86
C GLN A 648 16.09 -17.95 -12.33
N HIS A 649 14.84 -17.60 -12.65
CA HIS A 649 14.45 -17.43 -14.04
C HIS A 649 14.92 -16.07 -14.55
N ILE A 650 15.94 -16.06 -15.40
CA ILE A 650 16.55 -14.84 -15.94
C ILE A 650 16.17 -14.67 -17.41
N TRP A 651 15.55 -13.56 -17.76
CA TRP A 651 15.33 -13.12 -19.13
C TRP A 651 16.47 -12.21 -19.61
N TYR A 652 16.90 -12.45 -20.85
CA TYR A 652 17.75 -11.52 -21.60
C TYR A 652 16.90 -10.80 -22.64
N THR A 653 16.81 -9.47 -22.60
CA THR A 653 15.85 -8.70 -23.42
C THR A 653 16.46 -8.11 -24.70
N LYS A 654 15.59 -7.76 -25.68
CA LYS A 654 15.98 -6.92 -26.84
C LYS A 654 16.58 -5.55 -26.43
N SER A 655 16.45 -5.15 -25.17
CA SER A 655 17.02 -3.91 -24.59
C SER A 655 18.36 -4.11 -23.89
N PHE A 656 18.96 -5.31 -23.95
CA PHE A 656 20.20 -5.69 -23.23
C PHE A 656 20.05 -5.68 -21.69
N GLU A 657 18.84 -5.94 -21.17
CA GLU A 657 18.62 -6.18 -19.74
C GLU A 657 18.78 -7.68 -19.43
N LEU A 658 19.46 -8.03 -18.33
CA LEU A 658 19.31 -9.32 -17.65
C LEU A 658 18.38 -9.14 -16.46
N ARG A 659 17.26 -9.87 -16.41
CA ARG A 659 16.19 -9.56 -15.45
C ARG A 659 15.33 -10.75 -15.05
N ASN A 660 14.71 -10.68 -13.88
CA ASN A 660 13.51 -11.46 -13.59
C ASN A 660 12.27 -10.56 -13.79
N GLU A 661 11.17 -10.90 -13.13
CA GLU A 661 9.91 -10.16 -13.25
C GLU A 661 10.00 -8.76 -12.66
N TYR A 662 10.54 -8.66 -11.44
CA TYR A 662 10.51 -7.47 -10.60
C TYR A 662 11.79 -6.63 -10.71
N LYS A 663 12.92 -7.26 -11.07
CA LYS A 663 14.26 -6.69 -10.95
C LYS A 663 15.14 -7.01 -12.15
N CYS A 664 16.01 -6.06 -12.48
CA CYS A 664 17.13 -6.20 -13.40
C CYS A 664 18.42 -6.41 -12.59
N LEU A 665 19.39 -7.10 -13.19
CA LEU A 665 20.78 -7.05 -12.78
C LEU A 665 21.30 -5.62 -13.00
N ASP A 666 22.03 -5.12 -12.03
CA ASP A 666 22.49 -3.73 -11.97
C ASP A 666 23.93 -3.70 -11.42
N TYR A 667 24.77 -2.82 -11.97
CA TYR A 667 26.16 -2.64 -11.55
C TYR A 667 26.54 -1.16 -11.56
N ASP A 668 26.78 -0.59 -10.37
CA ASP A 668 27.11 0.83 -10.17
C ASP A 668 28.58 1.19 -10.47
N GLY A 669 29.38 0.22 -10.93
CA GLY A 669 30.83 0.33 -11.08
C GLY A 669 31.63 -0.24 -9.90
N LYS A 670 30.97 -0.72 -8.83
CA LYS A 670 31.60 -1.34 -7.66
C LYS A 670 30.87 -2.60 -7.19
N ASP A 671 29.58 -2.53 -6.90
CA ASP A 671 28.76 -3.61 -6.35
C ASP A 671 27.70 -4.07 -7.36
N ILE A 672 27.40 -5.38 -7.37
CA ILE A 672 26.34 -5.97 -8.21
C ILE A 672 25.09 -6.19 -7.37
N PHE A 673 23.96 -5.68 -7.85
CA PHE A 673 22.68 -5.78 -7.15
C PHE A 673 21.50 -5.98 -8.10
N ALA A 674 20.33 -6.19 -7.51
CA ALA A 674 19.09 -6.44 -8.21
C ALA A 674 18.17 -5.23 -8.01
N TYR A 675 18.03 -4.37 -9.01
CA TYR A 675 17.33 -3.08 -8.92
C TYR A 675 16.05 -3.09 -9.77
N PRO A 676 15.05 -2.22 -9.54
CA PRO A 676 13.95 -2.06 -10.48
C PRO A 676 14.44 -1.78 -11.91
N CYS A 677 13.91 -2.50 -12.89
CA CYS A 677 14.28 -2.32 -14.29
C CYS A 677 13.85 -0.93 -14.80
N HIS A 678 14.81 -0.08 -15.14
CA HIS A 678 14.55 1.28 -15.55
C HIS A 678 14.58 1.51 -17.07
N GLY A 679 15.10 0.57 -17.86
CA GLY A 679 15.19 0.67 -19.32
C GLY A 679 16.15 1.74 -19.86
N LEU A 680 16.74 2.58 -18.99
CA LEU A 680 17.72 3.62 -19.30
C LEU A 680 19.12 3.09 -19.74
N GLN A 681 19.26 1.78 -19.95
CA GLN A 681 20.54 1.11 -20.27
C GLN A 681 21.60 1.37 -19.19
N GLY A 682 22.81 1.81 -19.57
CA GLY A 682 23.89 2.15 -18.63
C GLY A 682 24.29 0.97 -17.72
N ASN A 683 24.15 1.17 -16.42
CA ASN A 683 24.34 0.23 -15.31
C ASN A 683 23.49 -1.06 -15.39
N GLN A 684 22.42 -1.07 -16.19
CA GLN A 684 21.59 -2.25 -16.45
C GLN A 684 21.83 -2.86 -17.85
N MET A 685 22.87 -2.42 -18.58
CA MET A 685 23.15 -2.85 -19.95
C MET A 685 24.20 -3.96 -20.02
N PHE A 686 23.73 -5.20 -20.13
CA PHE A 686 24.53 -6.42 -20.24
C PHE A 686 24.30 -7.08 -21.59
N SER A 687 25.38 -7.34 -22.35
CA SER A 687 25.35 -8.11 -23.59
C SER A 687 25.70 -9.57 -23.31
N TYR A 688 24.84 -10.50 -23.73
CA TYR A 688 25.16 -11.93 -23.72
C TYR A 688 25.92 -12.28 -25.01
N LEU A 689 27.13 -12.81 -24.87
CA LEU A 689 28.01 -13.17 -25.99
C LEU A 689 27.89 -14.66 -26.31
N ASP A 690 27.10 -15.00 -27.34
CA ASP A 690 26.81 -16.39 -27.72
C ASP A 690 28.04 -17.25 -28.06
N ASN A 691 29.11 -16.64 -28.57
CA ASN A 691 30.33 -17.33 -28.96
C ASN A 691 31.26 -17.67 -27.77
N THR A 692 31.27 -16.88 -26.70
CA THR A 692 32.11 -17.12 -25.50
C THR A 692 31.32 -17.52 -24.26
N GLN A 693 29.98 -17.48 -24.33
CA GLN A 693 29.06 -17.64 -23.20
C GLN A 693 29.29 -16.61 -22.08
N GLN A 694 29.93 -15.48 -22.36
CA GLN A 694 30.18 -14.43 -21.37
C GLN A 694 29.03 -13.43 -21.29
N ILE A 695 28.86 -12.84 -20.12
CA ILE A 695 27.95 -11.72 -19.86
C ILE A 695 28.79 -10.46 -19.72
N PHE A 696 28.75 -9.60 -20.72
CA PHE A 696 29.59 -8.40 -20.86
C PHE A 696 28.81 -7.14 -20.47
N HIS A 697 29.25 -6.43 -19.44
CA HIS A 697 28.64 -5.16 -19.04
C HIS A 697 29.14 -4.02 -19.94
N VAL A 698 28.24 -3.46 -20.75
CA VAL A 698 28.60 -2.59 -21.88
C VAL A 698 29.26 -1.30 -21.42
N SER A 699 28.83 -0.72 -20.30
CA SER A 699 29.35 0.57 -19.82
C SER A 699 30.73 0.52 -19.15
N THR A 700 31.21 -0.66 -18.72
CA THR A 700 32.53 -0.80 -18.07
C THR A 700 33.49 -1.76 -18.77
N SER A 701 33.05 -2.47 -19.81
CA SER A 701 33.83 -3.49 -20.53
C SER A 701 34.35 -4.64 -19.64
N LEU A 702 33.62 -4.95 -18.56
CA LEU A 702 33.91 -6.06 -17.65
C LEU A 702 32.93 -7.22 -17.90
N CYS A 703 33.35 -8.43 -17.56
CA CYS A 703 32.53 -9.64 -17.62
C CYS A 703 32.04 -10.06 -16.23
N LEU A 704 30.79 -10.51 -16.14
CA LEU A 704 30.22 -11.06 -14.92
C LEU A 704 30.94 -12.36 -14.55
N THR A 705 31.47 -12.42 -13.34
CA THR A 705 32.25 -13.55 -12.83
C THR A 705 31.73 -14.05 -11.48
N ILE A 706 32.12 -15.27 -11.12
CA ILE A 706 31.97 -15.79 -9.76
C ILE A 706 33.32 -15.84 -9.06
N GLU A 707 33.32 -15.33 -7.83
CA GLU A 707 34.39 -15.46 -6.84
C GLU A 707 33.97 -16.42 -5.72
N THR A 708 34.92 -17.23 -5.24
CA THR A 708 34.73 -18.10 -4.06
C THR A 708 35.29 -17.42 -2.81
N GLU A 709 34.41 -16.97 -1.92
CA GLU A 709 34.79 -16.59 -0.57
C GLU A 709 34.78 -17.85 0.32
N LYS A 710 35.88 -18.10 1.05
CA LYS A 710 35.97 -19.20 2.02
C LYS A 710 35.52 -18.68 3.38
N SER A 711 34.34 -19.10 3.84
CA SER A 711 33.94 -18.89 5.24
C SER A 711 34.72 -19.84 6.17
N GLY A 712 34.85 -19.47 7.45
CA GLY A 712 35.64 -20.20 8.44
C GLY A 712 35.14 -21.63 8.70
N ASP A 713 33.84 -21.86 8.57
CA ASP A 713 33.18 -23.14 8.88
C ASP A 713 33.19 -24.16 7.72
N ASN A 714 34.25 -24.16 6.90
CA ASN A 714 34.39 -24.94 5.65
C ASN A 714 33.30 -24.71 4.58
N GLN A 715 32.35 -23.79 4.80
CA GLN A 715 31.30 -23.47 3.84
C GLN A 715 31.84 -22.51 2.77
N THR A 716 31.89 -22.98 1.52
CA THR A 716 32.25 -22.15 0.37
C THR A 716 31.04 -21.28 -0.02
N SER A 717 31.20 -19.96 -0.01
CA SER A 717 30.19 -19.01 -0.47
C SER A 717 30.57 -18.44 -1.83
N PHE A 718 29.60 -18.38 -2.74
CA PHE A 718 29.79 -17.85 -4.09
C PHE A 718 29.27 -16.41 -4.17
N LYS A 719 30.08 -15.54 -4.74
CA LYS A 719 29.82 -14.11 -4.85
C LYS A 719 29.93 -13.68 -6.31
N LEU A 720 29.05 -12.79 -6.74
CA LEU A 720 29.12 -12.18 -8.05
C LEU A 720 30.09 -11.00 -8.02
N ALA A 721 30.96 -10.91 -9.01
CA ALA A 721 31.86 -9.78 -9.23
C ALA A 721 31.94 -9.42 -10.72
N MET A 722 32.53 -8.27 -11.04
CA MET A 722 32.85 -7.87 -12.40
C MET A 722 34.38 -7.86 -12.56
N ASP A 723 34.90 -8.59 -13.54
CA ASP A 723 36.33 -8.72 -13.80
C ASP A 723 36.64 -8.52 -15.28
N THR A 724 37.90 -8.23 -15.58
CA THR A 724 38.47 -8.27 -16.94
C THR A 724 38.07 -9.56 -17.67
N CYS A 725 37.48 -9.42 -18.85
CA CYS A 725 37.01 -10.55 -19.65
C CYS A 725 38.16 -11.47 -20.07
N LYS A 726 38.06 -12.75 -19.73
CA LYS A 726 39.08 -13.79 -19.95
C LYS A 726 38.45 -14.95 -20.73
N GLU A 727 38.96 -15.20 -21.92
CA GLU A 727 38.50 -16.33 -22.74
C GLU A 727 38.71 -17.66 -22.01
N ASN A 728 37.75 -18.58 -22.12
CA ASN A 728 37.75 -19.91 -21.48
C ASN A 728 37.79 -19.91 -19.93
N ALA A 729 37.61 -18.75 -19.27
CA ALA A 729 37.47 -18.68 -17.83
C ALA A 729 36.08 -19.21 -17.41
N MET A 730 36.01 -20.46 -16.95
CA MET A 730 34.74 -21.15 -16.63
C MET A 730 33.86 -20.39 -15.62
N ASN A 731 34.45 -19.59 -14.72
CA ASN A 731 33.71 -18.75 -13.77
C ASN A 731 33.14 -17.46 -14.39
N GLN A 732 33.54 -17.08 -15.60
CA GLN A 732 32.94 -16.01 -16.41
C GLN A 732 31.99 -16.53 -17.51
N MET A 733 31.87 -17.85 -17.66
CA MET A 733 30.99 -18.48 -18.66
C MET A 733 29.65 -18.85 -18.03
N TRP A 734 28.57 -18.44 -18.69
CA TRP A 734 27.20 -18.55 -18.24
C TRP A 734 26.33 -19.17 -19.33
N ASN A 735 25.68 -20.29 -19.04
CA ASN A 735 24.85 -21.01 -19.99
C ASN A 735 23.36 -20.98 -19.59
N TYR A 736 22.49 -20.88 -20.58
CA TYR A 736 21.05 -20.90 -20.40
C TYR A 736 20.51 -22.33 -20.37
N ASP A 737 20.08 -22.80 -19.19
CA ASP A 737 19.28 -24.03 -19.06
C ASP A 737 17.79 -23.69 -19.20
N SER A 738 17.27 -23.88 -20.41
CA SER A 738 15.85 -23.77 -20.67
C SER A 738 15.12 -24.99 -20.09
N PHE A 739 14.46 -24.80 -18.94
CA PHE A 739 13.60 -25.77 -18.26
C PHE A 739 12.70 -26.61 -19.19
N ILE A 740 12.23 -25.98 -20.26
CA ILE A 740 11.45 -26.63 -21.30
C ILE A 740 12.40 -27.50 -22.12
N ARG A 741 12.43 -28.80 -21.79
CA ARG A 741 12.77 -29.83 -22.78
C ARG A 741 11.87 -29.61 -23.99
N ALA A 742 12.46 -29.23 -25.12
CA ALA A 742 11.75 -29.14 -26.39
C ALA A 742 11.30 -30.55 -26.82
N HIS A 743 10.08 -30.91 -26.43
CA HIS A 743 9.26 -31.92 -27.08
C HIS A 743 8.04 -31.18 -27.64
N VAL A 744 8.32 -30.47 -28.73
CA VAL A 744 7.35 -30.06 -29.75
C VAL A 744 7.10 -31.28 -30.64
#